data_AF-A0A2D9X027-F1
#
_entry.id   AF-A0A2D9X027-F1
#
_cell.length_a   1.000
_cell.length_b   1.000
_cell.length_c   1.000
_cell.angle_alpha   90.00
_cell.angle_beta   90.00
_cell.angle_gamma   90.00
#
_symmetry.space_group_name_H-M   'P 1'
#
loop_
_entity.id
_entity.type
_entity.pdbx_description
1 polymer ?
#
loop_
_entity_poly.entity_id
_entity_poly.type
_entity_poly.pdbx_seq_one_letter_code
_entity_poly.pdbx_strand_id
1 'polypeptide(L)'
;MGYIGNSNPSVTNLGGDIDVNGHQIKSSNNGNIEIVPDGSGTVKIDVLTFPVSDGSNGQFLQTNGSGVLSFSTPSGGITSVAADSTPQLGGNLDVNGNDIVSTSNGNIEILPNGSGKVHLDGNGSSGGVLVSDGLIEIKTGTGSVGEVRFYCESSNAHYVSLKSPAHSSYSGNVVLTLPATDGSSGEYLKTDGNGVLSWDTPSGGGGGGSSSAVFTVTVASAPSNPSSGQALIYSTQTSGHTGIAVHSGDTSEVFKVYYHTNTTPRLYINNSGNAEFYGYVGATYYNPRSGSSGGNFQPMAGYGEGSGLELPGAIIMTGSSAYSQYAKPIKMYGKSNAYVNLRPSTSQAAGTNFDFILPAAVGSSGQYLKTTGSGVTEWASVSAGTPNPVDIPDSSSDQPTSNCIRVGTGNDMRIFHYNGKNYIRIATNGSFGGGGDFMIQDSYGQAMVDCIAQGHVKLTHNGSNKLTTAYGGANSITLSGVYTLPGSDGSSGQQLTTNGSGTVTFAAASSDERLKKDISANDMGLSFINELNTKVYTFKSYKELDASDSQLSHLKPQEYTKDGDDSTPESVKNETEDDIPYNLSTRKGEQRGLLAQEVKTSLDKLGIKNFKGWGEDKYGVQEIHLEEFVVPLIKAVQELSKRVEELEKG
;
A
#
# COMPACT_ATOMS: atom_id res chain seq x y z
N MET A 1 20.41 -37.91 -99.58
CA MET A 1 21.45 -38.92 -99.25
C MET A 1 22.68 -38.16 -98.78
N GLY A 2 23.10 -38.44 -97.56
CA GLY A 2 24.23 -37.83 -96.88
C GLY A 2 24.28 -38.40 -95.47
N TYR A 3 24.37 -39.73 -95.39
CA TYR A 3 24.67 -40.46 -94.17
C TYR A 3 26.00 -39.90 -93.64
N ILE A 4 25.97 -39.12 -92.56
CA ILE A 4 27.15 -38.96 -91.72
C ILE A 4 27.10 -40.13 -90.76
N GLY A 5 27.89 -41.15 -91.11
CA GLY A 5 28.08 -42.33 -90.31
C GLY A 5 28.65 -42.00 -88.93
N ASN A 6 28.32 -42.89 -88.01
CA ASN A 6 28.88 -43.05 -86.68
C ASN A 6 30.40 -42.76 -86.65
N SER A 7 30.73 -41.53 -86.25
CA SER A 7 31.94 -41.24 -85.50
C SER A 7 31.49 -40.31 -84.38
N ASN A 8 31.70 -40.76 -83.15
CA ASN A 8 31.48 -40.03 -81.91
C ASN A 8 31.74 -38.52 -82.09
N PRO A 9 30.73 -37.62 -82.04
CA PRO A 9 31.01 -36.21 -82.06
C PRO A 9 31.44 -35.82 -80.65
N SER A 10 32.72 -35.95 -80.42
CA SER A 10 33.45 -34.99 -79.60
C SER A 10 33.08 -33.59 -80.11
N VAL A 11 32.15 -32.93 -79.41
CA VAL A 11 31.77 -31.50 -79.51
C VAL A 11 31.13 -31.06 -80.83
N THR A 12 29.83 -30.73 -80.81
CA THR A 12 29.14 -30.02 -81.90
C THR A 12 29.34 -28.51 -81.76
N ASN A 13 30.06 -27.88 -82.69
CA ASN A 13 30.17 -26.43 -82.77
C ASN A 13 29.03 -25.83 -83.59
N LEU A 14 28.28 -24.89 -83.02
CA LEU A 14 27.05 -24.36 -83.62
C LEU A 14 27.31 -23.28 -84.69
N GLY A 15 28.43 -22.56 -84.61
CA GLY A 15 28.81 -21.52 -85.58
C GLY A 15 27.91 -20.26 -85.60
N GLY A 16 26.84 -20.22 -84.79
CA GLY A 16 25.88 -19.12 -84.67
C GLY A 16 24.83 -19.40 -83.58
N ASP A 17 23.82 -18.54 -83.47
CA ASP A 17 22.75 -18.64 -82.47
C ASP A 17 21.84 -19.86 -82.71
N ILE A 18 21.35 -20.48 -81.63
CA ILE A 18 20.27 -21.47 -81.69
C ILE A 18 18.93 -20.75 -81.57
N ASP A 19 18.13 -20.76 -82.63
CA ASP A 19 16.72 -20.37 -82.56
C ASP A 19 15.85 -21.58 -82.17
N VAL A 20 15.22 -21.50 -81.00
CA VAL A 20 14.35 -22.55 -80.48
C VAL A 20 12.90 -22.44 -80.96
N ASN A 21 12.51 -21.39 -81.69
CA ASN A 21 11.16 -21.22 -82.27
C ASN A 21 10.00 -21.43 -81.26
N GLY A 22 10.18 -20.97 -80.02
CA GLY A 22 9.18 -21.14 -78.94
C GLY A 22 9.18 -22.51 -78.25
N HIS A 23 10.12 -23.40 -78.60
CA HIS A 23 10.33 -24.68 -77.93
C HIS A 23 11.26 -24.57 -76.72
N GLN A 24 11.21 -25.56 -75.83
CA GLN A 24 12.03 -25.63 -74.62
C GLN A 24 13.33 -26.40 -74.87
N ILE A 25 14.43 -25.93 -74.27
CA ILE A 25 15.64 -26.75 -74.08
C ILE A 25 15.39 -27.61 -72.83
N LYS A 26 15.18 -28.91 -73.03
CA LYS A 26 14.84 -29.85 -71.94
C LYS A 26 15.57 -31.17 -72.08
N SER A 27 15.91 -31.79 -70.95
CA SER A 27 16.39 -33.18 -70.91
C SER A 27 15.22 -34.15 -70.99
N SER A 28 15.36 -35.24 -71.75
CA SER A 28 14.31 -36.27 -71.92
C SER A 28 14.30 -37.34 -70.83
N ASN A 29 15.31 -37.37 -69.96
CA ASN A 29 15.50 -38.39 -68.92
C ASN A 29 15.58 -37.80 -67.49
N ASN A 30 15.14 -36.55 -67.30
CA ASN A 30 15.29 -35.79 -66.05
C ASN A 30 16.75 -35.54 -65.61
N GLY A 31 17.74 -35.76 -66.48
CA GLY A 31 19.12 -35.35 -66.23
C GLY A 31 19.30 -33.83 -66.28
N ASN A 32 20.39 -33.34 -65.68
CA ASN A 32 20.74 -31.92 -65.68
C ASN A 32 21.06 -31.43 -67.10
N ILE A 33 20.72 -30.17 -67.40
CA ILE A 33 21.18 -29.47 -68.61
C ILE A 33 22.46 -28.75 -68.24
N GLU A 34 23.60 -29.33 -68.61
CA GLU A 34 24.91 -28.77 -68.31
C GLU A 34 25.26 -27.68 -69.34
N ILE A 35 25.47 -26.45 -68.87
CA ILE A 35 25.91 -25.31 -69.70
C ILE A 35 27.27 -24.88 -69.17
N VAL A 36 28.34 -25.28 -69.87
CA VAL A 36 29.72 -25.01 -69.46
C VAL A 36 30.36 -24.08 -70.50
N PRO A 37 30.75 -22.86 -70.10
CA PRO A 37 31.53 -21.99 -70.99
C PRO A 37 32.96 -22.51 -71.12
N ASP A 38 33.58 -22.31 -72.28
CA ASP A 38 34.99 -22.67 -72.47
C ASP A 38 35.92 -21.70 -71.72
N GLY A 39 37.04 -22.22 -71.21
CA GLY A 39 38.06 -21.47 -70.49
C GLY A 39 37.50 -20.62 -69.34
N SER A 40 37.71 -19.30 -69.43
CA SER A 40 37.26 -18.31 -68.43
C SER A 40 35.91 -17.67 -68.76
N GLY A 41 35.14 -18.25 -69.68
CA GLY A 41 33.83 -17.71 -70.06
C GLY A 41 32.81 -17.81 -68.92
N THR A 42 31.71 -17.08 -69.07
CA THR A 42 30.57 -17.07 -68.11
C THR A 42 29.30 -17.50 -68.82
N VAL A 43 28.40 -18.19 -68.11
CA VAL A 43 27.05 -18.44 -68.63
C VAL A 43 26.24 -17.14 -68.57
N LYS A 44 25.60 -16.78 -69.69
CA LYS A 44 24.63 -15.67 -69.75
C LYS A 44 23.27 -16.21 -70.15
N ILE A 45 22.23 -15.83 -69.40
CA ILE A 45 20.84 -16.10 -69.73
C ILE A 45 20.14 -14.74 -69.78
N ASP A 46 19.73 -14.34 -70.98
CA ASP A 46 19.29 -12.98 -71.27
C ASP A 46 20.36 -11.95 -70.83
N VAL A 47 19.99 -10.93 -70.04
CA VAL A 47 20.91 -9.91 -69.54
C VAL A 47 21.71 -10.38 -68.31
N LEU A 48 21.37 -11.53 -67.72
CA LEU A 48 21.99 -12.02 -66.49
C LEU A 48 23.25 -12.85 -66.77
N THR A 49 24.38 -12.38 -66.24
CA THR A 49 25.67 -13.06 -66.26
C THR A 49 25.88 -13.80 -64.94
N PHE A 50 26.04 -15.12 -64.99
CA PHE A 50 26.24 -15.96 -63.80
C PHE A 50 27.71 -16.00 -63.37
N PRO A 51 28.02 -16.13 -62.07
CA PRO A 51 29.38 -16.33 -61.60
C PRO A 51 29.97 -17.66 -62.08
N VAL A 52 31.29 -17.72 -62.21
CA VAL A 52 32.03 -18.93 -62.61
C VAL A 52 32.35 -19.90 -61.46
N SER A 53 32.06 -19.50 -60.22
CA SER A 53 32.15 -20.35 -59.01
C SER A 53 30.75 -20.67 -58.49
N ASP A 54 30.61 -21.69 -57.66
CA ASP A 54 29.37 -22.07 -56.96
C ASP A 54 29.10 -21.28 -55.67
N GLY A 55 30.06 -20.45 -55.26
CA GLY A 55 29.97 -19.67 -54.02
C GLY A 55 30.26 -20.52 -52.79
N SER A 56 30.10 -19.94 -51.60
CA SER A 56 30.19 -20.65 -50.32
C SER A 56 28.79 -20.98 -49.79
N ASN A 57 28.69 -22.07 -49.02
CA ASN A 57 27.43 -22.46 -48.37
C ASN A 57 26.83 -21.28 -47.58
N GLY A 58 25.54 -20.99 -47.79
CA GLY A 58 24.82 -19.88 -47.16
C GLY A 58 24.89 -18.53 -47.89
N GLN A 59 25.61 -18.43 -49.01
CA GLN A 59 25.56 -17.25 -49.89
C GLN A 59 24.32 -17.30 -50.81
N PHE A 60 23.86 -16.13 -51.26
CA PHE A 60 22.79 -15.99 -52.25
C PHE A 60 23.29 -15.22 -53.49
N LEU A 61 22.69 -15.44 -54.65
CA LEU A 61 22.99 -14.66 -55.86
C LEU A 61 22.29 -13.31 -55.80
N GLN A 62 23.08 -12.23 -55.90
CA GLN A 62 22.61 -10.86 -55.99
C GLN A 62 22.96 -10.27 -57.35
N THR A 63 22.01 -9.56 -57.96
CA THR A 63 22.26 -8.72 -59.15
C THR A 63 22.81 -7.36 -58.76
N ASN A 64 23.76 -6.83 -59.53
CA ASN A 64 24.24 -5.45 -59.40
C ASN A 64 23.29 -4.40 -60.03
N GLY A 65 22.09 -4.80 -60.45
CA GLY A 65 21.13 -3.94 -61.14
C GLY A 65 21.48 -3.66 -62.61
N SER A 66 22.62 -4.16 -63.10
CA SER A 66 23.10 -4.04 -64.49
C SER A 66 23.33 -5.41 -65.15
N GLY A 67 22.72 -6.47 -64.60
CA GLY A 67 22.75 -7.80 -65.20
C GLY A 67 23.94 -8.69 -64.82
N VAL A 68 24.81 -8.30 -63.89
CA VAL A 68 25.85 -9.20 -63.38
C VAL A 68 25.40 -9.78 -62.04
N LEU A 69 25.35 -11.11 -61.95
CA LEU A 69 25.11 -11.82 -60.71
C LEU A 69 26.43 -12.07 -59.98
N SER A 70 26.38 -12.00 -58.65
CA SER A 70 27.52 -12.31 -57.76
C SER A 70 27.00 -12.95 -56.48
N PHE A 71 27.81 -13.78 -55.83
CA PHE A 71 27.46 -14.32 -54.52
C PHE A 71 27.65 -13.27 -53.43
N SER A 72 26.62 -13.10 -52.61
CA SER A 72 26.62 -12.20 -51.45
C SER A 72 26.33 -13.01 -50.19
N THR A 73 27.00 -12.66 -49.10
CA THR A 73 26.70 -13.21 -47.77
C THR A 73 25.51 -12.46 -47.17
N PRO A 74 24.49 -13.15 -46.62
CA PRO A 74 23.44 -12.50 -45.86
C PRO A 74 24.05 -11.66 -44.73
N SER A 75 23.74 -10.36 -44.69
CA SER A 75 24.04 -9.54 -43.52
C SER A 75 23.09 -9.97 -42.39
N GLY A 76 23.46 -11.02 -41.65
CA GLY A 76 22.75 -11.40 -40.43
C GLY A 76 22.77 -10.26 -39.42
N GLY A 77 21.71 -10.13 -38.61
CA GLY A 77 21.78 -9.30 -37.41
C GLY A 77 22.95 -9.74 -36.52
N ILE A 78 23.50 -8.81 -35.73
CA ILE A 78 24.61 -9.14 -34.83
C ILE A 78 24.18 -10.25 -33.86
N THR A 79 24.94 -11.34 -33.81
CA THR A 79 24.64 -12.48 -32.92
C THR A 79 24.95 -12.18 -31.46
N SER A 80 25.80 -11.18 -31.22
CA SER A 80 26.11 -10.58 -29.93
C SER A 80 26.63 -9.16 -30.15
N VAL A 81 26.46 -8.27 -29.19
CA VAL A 81 27.11 -6.96 -29.18
C VAL A 81 28.64 -7.10 -29.26
N ALA A 82 29.20 -8.20 -28.73
CA ALA A 82 30.63 -8.49 -28.80
C ALA A 82 31.14 -8.77 -30.23
N ALA A 83 30.26 -9.10 -31.18
CA ALA A 83 30.62 -9.29 -32.58
C ALA A 83 30.73 -7.95 -33.34
N ASP A 84 30.27 -6.84 -32.73
CA ASP A 84 30.41 -5.50 -33.26
C ASP A 84 31.54 -4.78 -32.50
N SER A 85 32.63 -4.49 -33.19
CA SER A 85 33.75 -3.74 -32.61
C SER A 85 33.48 -2.24 -32.50
N THR A 86 32.37 -1.75 -33.08
CA THR A 86 31.95 -0.35 -33.08
C THR A 86 30.44 -0.22 -32.85
N PRO A 87 29.90 -0.79 -31.75
CA PRO A 87 28.46 -0.86 -31.56
C PRO A 87 27.86 0.54 -31.45
N GLN A 88 26.87 0.82 -32.29
CA GLN A 88 26.06 2.03 -32.23
C GLN A 88 24.61 1.64 -31.92
N LEU A 89 24.00 2.32 -30.95
CA LEU A 89 22.59 2.12 -30.64
C LEU A 89 21.76 3.10 -31.47
N GLY A 90 20.82 2.59 -32.26
CA GLY A 90 19.81 3.42 -32.95
C GLY A 90 18.67 3.91 -32.04
N GLY A 91 18.67 3.49 -30.77
CA GLY A 91 17.67 3.77 -29.74
C GLY A 91 18.19 3.45 -28.34
N ASN A 92 17.33 3.36 -27.33
CA ASN A 92 17.74 2.99 -25.97
C ASN A 92 18.21 1.52 -25.92
N LEU A 93 19.28 1.23 -25.17
CA LEU A 93 19.67 -0.14 -24.85
C LEU A 93 18.70 -0.71 -23.81
N ASP A 94 17.88 -1.68 -24.22
CA ASP A 94 17.10 -2.49 -23.29
C ASP A 94 17.99 -3.62 -22.74
N VAL A 95 18.36 -3.53 -21.46
CA VAL A 95 19.21 -4.54 -20.79
C VAL A 95 18.42 -5.78 -20.33
N ASN A 96 17.11 -5.83 -20.60
CA ASN A 96 16.21 -6.95 -20.29
C ASN A 96 16.32 -7.44 -18.83
N GLY A 97 16.38 -6.49 -17.90
CA GLY A 97 16.48 -6.76 -16.46
C GLY A 97 17.85 -7.24 -15.96
N ASN A 98 18.87 -7.22 -16.82
CA ASN A 98 20.25 -7.52 -16.42
C ASN A 98 21.00 -6.25 -16.04
N ASP A 99 21.96 -6.40 -15.13
CA ASP A 99 22.90 -5.35 -14.83
C ASP A 99 23.95 -5.25 -15.94
N ILE A 100 24.42 -4.03 -16.21
CA ILE A 100 25.70 -3.85 -16.88
C ILE A 100 26.75 -4.14 -15.81
N VAL A 101 27.55 -5.19 -16.02
CA VAL A 101 28.59 -5.64 -15.08
C VAL A 101 29.87 -5.92 -15.82
N SER A 102 31.02 -5.71 -15.15
CA SER A 102 32.30 -6.18 -15.66
C SER A 102 32.56 -7.61 -15.19
N THR A 103 33.26 -8.39 -16.02
CA THR A 103 33.56 -9.80 -15.71
C THR A 103 34.80 -10.00 -14.83
N SER A 104 35.45 -8.92 -14.39
CA SER A 104 36.72 -8.94 -13.65
C SER A 104 36.82 -7.93 -12.51
N ASN A 105 35.68 -7.43 -12.00
CA ASN A 105 35.62 -6.29 -11.08
C ASN A 105 36.28 -5.01 -11.65
N GLY A 106 36.47 -4.96 -12.98
CA GLY A 106 36.88 -3.75 -13.67
C GLY A 106 35.78 -2.68 -13.60
N ASN A 107 36.16 -1.42 -13.78
CA ASN A 107 35.19 -0.34 -13.82
C ASN A 107 34.29 -0.46 -15.07
N ILE A 108 33.03 -0.03 -14.95
CA ILE A 108 32.13 0.11 -16.10
C ILE A 108 32.25 1.56 -16.57
N GLU A 109 32.96 1.77 -17.67
CA GLU A 109 33.19 3.10 -18.22
C GLU A 109 32.02 3.53 -19.12
N ILE A 110 31.24 4.50 -18.65
CA ILE A 110 30.20 5.17 -19.44
C ILE A 110 30.65 6.61 -19.64
N LEU A 111 31.07 6.94 -20.86
CA LEU A 111 31.64 8.24 -21.21
C LEU A 111 30.89 8.86 -22.39
N PRO A 112 30.37 10.10 -22.28
CA PRO A 112 29.71 10.76 -23.40
C PRO A 112 30.78 11.45 -24.28
N ASN A 113 30.59 11.48 -25.60
CA ASN A 113 31.50 12.22 -26.48
C ASN A 113 31.24 13.75 -26.39
N GLY A 114 32.29 14.57 -26.48
CA GLY A 114 32.19 16.03 -26.51
C GLY A 114 31.58 16.65 -25.24
N SER A 115 30.54 17.47 -25.40
CA SER A 115 29.82 18.14 -24.29
C SER A 115 28.64 17.33 -23.72
N GLY A 116 28.49 16.07 -24.13
CA GLY A 116 27.45 15.18 -23.64
C GLY A 116 27.57 14.92 -22.13
N LYS A 117 26.51 14.43 -21.52
CA LYS A 117 26.44 14.11 -20.09
C LYS A 117 26.11 12.63 -19.91
N VAL A 118 26.71 12.00 -18.91
CA VAL A 118 26.28 10.68 -18.44
C VAL A 118 25.16 10.92 -17.45
N HIS A 119 23.95 10.66 -17.91
CA HIS A 119 22.81 10.65 -17.02
C HIS A 119 22.72 9.25 -16.45
N LEU A 120 23.12 9.11 -15.18
CA LEU A 120 22.98 7.88 -14.40
C LEU A 120 21.50 7.59 -14.02
N ASP A 121 20.57 8.34 -14.65
CA ASP A 121 19.14 8.07 -14.84
C ASP A 121 18.56 9.04 -15.92
N GLY A 122 17.54 8.62 -16.69
CA GLY A 122 16.69 9.45 -17.56
C GLY A 122 17.34 10.18 -18.75
N ASN A 123 16.55 10.57 -19.77
CA ASN A 123 17.03 11.20 -21.02
C ASN A 123 17.50 12.68 -20.89
N GLY A 124 17.85 13.15 -19.70
CA GLY A 124 18.85 14.21 -19.61
C GLY A 124 18.47 15.67 -19.79
N SER A 125 17.19 16.04 -19.70
CA SER A 125 16.81 17.42 -19.99
C SER A 125 17.11 18.45 -18.88
N SER A 126 17.80 18.15 -17.74
CA SER A 126 18.24 19.22 -16.78
C SER A 126 19.30 18.96 -15.65
N GLY A 127 19.89 17.79 -15.41
CA GLY A 127 20.74 17.55 -14.21
C GLY A 127 21.27 16.11 -14.07
N GLY A 128 22.10 15.80 -13.05
CA GLY A 128 22.59 14.43 -12.78
C GLY A 128 23.20 14.21 -11.39
N VAL A 129 23.17 12.95 -10.92
CA VAL A 129 23.67 12.48 -9.60
C VAL A 129 24.85 11.53 -9.81
N LEU A 130 25.96 11.75 -9.10
CA LEU A 130 27.11 10.82 -9.06
C LEU A 130 27.03 9.98 -7.78
N VAL A 131 27.19 8.65 -7.88
CA VAL A 131 27.19 7.73 -6.73
C VAL A 131 28.48 6.89 -6.77
N SER A 132 29.24 6.88 -5.67
CA SER A 132 30.49 6.12 -5.46
C SER A 132 30.55 5.56 -4.02
N ASP A 133 31.45 4.61 -3.74
CA ASP A 133 31.57 4.00 -2.41
C ASP A 133 31.79 5.07 -1.31
N GLY A 134 30.75 5.28 -0.50
CA GLY A 134 30.74 6.29 0.57
C GLY A 134 30.58 7.76 0.15
N LEU A 135 30.36 8.09 -1.13
CA LEU A 135 30.27 9.49 -1.59
C LEU A 135 29.24 9.69 -2.72
N ILE A 136 28.37 10.68 -2.54
CA ILE A 136 27.42 11.16 -3.56
C ILE A 136 27.75 12.63 -3.88
N GLU A 137 28.09 12.91 -5.14
CA GLU A 137 28.39 14.27 -5.61
C GLU A 137 27.29 14.78 -6.56
N ILE A 138 26.82 16.00 -6.33
CA ILE A 138 25.77 16.63 -7.13
C ILE A 138 26.33 17.91 -7.74
N LYS A 139 26.60 17.88 -9.04
CA LYS A 139 27.25 18.95 -9.81
C LYS A 139 26.28 19.54 -10.83
N THR A 140 26.33 20.85 -11.05
CA THR A 140 25.45 21.57 -11.98
C THR A 140 26.26 22.36 -12.99
N GLY A 141 25.78 22.43 -14.24
CA GLY A 141 26.44 23.15 -15.35
C GLY A 141 25.61 24.30 -15.93
N THR A 142 24.52 24.71 -15.27
CA THR A 142 23.51 25.64 -15.79
C THR A 142 23.57 27.04 -15.17
N GLY A 143 24.60 27.34 -14.37
CA GLY A 143 24.73 28.58 -13.61
C GLY A 143 23.91 28.62 -12.31
N SER A 144 23.04 27.64 -12.07
CA SER A 144 22.40 27.40 -10.77
C SER A 144 23.28 26.49 -9.91
N VAL A 145 23.33 26.70 -8.60
CA VAL A 145 24.08 25.88 -7.63
C VAL A 145 23.50 24.47 -7.48
N GLY A 146 24.33 23.51 -7.08
CA GLY A 146 23.89 22.16 -6.72
C GLY A 146 22.93 22.16 -5.53
N GLU A 147 21.90 21.33 -5.60
CA GLU A 147 20.83 21.27 -4.60
C GLU A 147 20.34 19.82 -4.47
N VAL A 148 20.29 19.32 -3.24
CA VAL A 148 19.58 18.09 -2.90
C VAL A 148 18.21 18.50 -2.37
N ARG A 149 17.13 18.04 -3.01
CA ARG A 149 15.77 18.35 -2.59
C ARG A 149 15.11 17.09 -2.03
N PHE A 150 14.67 17.19 -0.77
CA PHE A 150 13.85 16.22 -0.08
C PHE A 150 12.40 16.65 -0.22
N TYR A 151 11.71 16.11 -1.22
CA TYR A 151 10.31 16.44 -1.49
C TYR A 151 9.39 15.83 -0.42
N CYS A 152 8.33 16.56 -0.04
CA CYS A 152 7.29 16.04 0.83
C CYS A 152 6.48 14.94 0.12
N GLU A 153 5.86 14.08 0.91
CA GLU A 153 5.10 12.92 0.47
C GLU A 153 3.80 13.26 -0.26
N SER A 154 3.28 14.48 -0.06
CA SER A 154 2.06 14.96 -0.72
C SER A 154 2.38 15.56 -2.10
N SER A 155 2.37 14.70 -3.13
CA SER A 155 2.52 15.07 -4.55
C SER A 155 3.85 15.73 -4.92
N ASN A 156 4.87 15.63 -4.06
CA ASN A 156 6.12 16.38 -4.19
C ASN A 156 5.88 17.91 -4.32
N ALA A 157 4.78 18.41 -3.72
CA ALA A 157 4.35 19.81 -3.86
C ALA A 157 5.26 20.78 -3.10
N HIS A 158 5.92 20.31 -2.05
CA HIS A 158 6.86 21.07 -1.23
C HIS A 158 8.16 20.26 -1.10
N TYR A 159 9.28 20.93 -0.83
CA TYR A 159 10.54 20.25 -0.53
C TYR A 159 11.32 21.02 0.53
N VAL A 160 12.09 20.28 1.32
CA VAL A 160 13.21 20.82 2.10
C VAL A 160 14.46 20.59 1.26
N SER A 161 15.32 21.60 1.12
CA SER A 161 16.54 21.42 0.34
C SER A 161 17.81 21.72 1.11
N LEU A 162 18.83 20.92 0.79
CA LEU A 162 20.22 21.22 1.10
C LEU A 162 20.83 21.80 -0.16
N LYS A 163 21.02 23.12 -0.14
CA LYS A 163 21.46 23.89 -1.28
C LYS A 163 22.86 24.46 -1.05
N SER A 164 23.71 24.28 -2.03
CA SER A 164 25.04 24.90 -2.06
C SER A 164 24.91 26.44 -2.14
N PRO A 165 25.66 27.22 -1.34
CA PRO A 165 25.81 28.65 -1.55
C PRO A 165 26.22 29.04 -2.99
N ALA A 166 25.95 30.29 -3.37
CA ALA A 166 26.47 30.84 -4.62
C ALA A 166 28.00 30.79 -4.65
N HIS A 167 28.59 30.63 -5.83
CA HIS A 167 30.04 30.48 -5.98
C HIS A 167 30.83 31.64 -5.31
N SER A 168 30.31 32.87 -5.41
CA SER A 168 30.92 34.07 -4.81
C SER A 168 30.91 34.10 -3.28
N SER A 169 30.20 33.18 -2.62
CA SER A 169 30.09 33.11 -1.16
C SER A 169 31.08 32.12 -0.52
N TYR A 170 31.86 31.39 -1.33
CA TYR A 170 32.87 30.46 -0.81
C TYR A 170 34.25 31.11 -0.67
N SER A 171 34.90 30.88 0.48
CA SER A 171 36.35 31.08 0.68
C SER A 171 37.14 29.76 0.63
N GLY A 172 36.44 28.64 0.44
CA GLY A 172 36.92 27.27 0.44
C GLY A 172 35.76 26.27 0.48
N ASN A 173 36.06 24.97 0.57
CA ASN A 173 35.03 23.93 0.69
C ASN A 173 34.44 23.92 2.10
N VAL A 174 33.12 23.82 2.20
CA VAL A 174 32.41 23.66 3.49
C VAL A 174 32.07 22.19 3.68
N VAL A 175 32.60 21.58 4.74
CA VAL A 175 32.32 20.18 5.11
C VAL A 175 31.71 20.18 6.50
N LEU A 176 30.58 19.49 6.66
CA LEU A 176 29.90 19.32 7.95
C LEU A 176 29.94 17.83 8.34
N THR A 177 30.57 17.52 9.46
CA THR A 177 30.67 16.16 10.01
C THR A 177 29.56 15.94 11.03
N LEU A 178 28.74 14.92 10.84
CA LEU A 178 27.64 14.58 11.75
C LEU A 178 28.16 13.98 13.08
N PRO A 179 27.44 14.19 14.21
CA PRO A 179 27.75 13.51 15.46
C PRO A 179 27.44 12.02 15.39
N ALA A 180 28.09 11.23 16.25
CA ALA A 180 27.95 9.77 16.28
C ALA A 180 26.62 9.26 16.91
N THR A 181 25.76 10.15 17.39
CA THR A 181 24.51 9.84 18.10
C THR A 181 23.37 10.73 17.60
N ASP A 182 22.13 10.34 17.88
CA ASP A 182 20.92 11.02 17.38
C ASP A 182 20.47 12.20 18.24
N GLY A 183 21.16 12.45 19.36
CA GLY A 183 20.84 13.51 20.32
C GLY A 183 19.69 13.14 21.26
N SER A 184 19.46 13.98 22.26
CA SER A 184 18.34 13.89 23.20
C SER A 184 17.18 14.80 22.76
N SER A 185 15.97 14.49 23.23
CA SER A 185 14.79 15.32 22.95
C SER A 185 15.01 16.76 23.39
N GLY A 186 14.80 17.71 22.47
CA GLY A 186 14.98 19.14 22.71
C GLY A 186 16.38 19.68 22.39
N GLU A 187 17.33 18.83 22.00
CA GLU A 187 18.65 19.25 21.53
C GLU A 187 18.65 19.64 20.04
N TYR A 188 19.62 20.44 19.61
CA TYR A 188 19.80 20.85 18.21
C TYR A 188 21.25 20.66 17.74
N LEU A 189 21.44 20.46 16.43
CA LEU A 189 22.78 20.40 15.83
C LEU A 189 23.40 21.80 15.76
N LYS A 190 24.58 21.94 16.34
CA LYS A 190 25.40 23.15 16.34
C LYS A 190 26.73 22.87 15.68
N THR A 191 27.14 23.74 14.77
CA THR A 191 28.49 23.76 14.23
C THR A 191 29.44 24.45 15.19
N ASP A 192 30.66 23.92 15.31
CA ASP A 192 31.77 24.56 16.04
C ASP A 192 32.44 25.69 15.23
N GLY A 193 31.98 25.95 14.00
CA GLY A 193 32.57 26.91 13.07
C GLY A 193 33.74 26.34 12.25
N ASN A 194 34.21 25.13 12.56
CA ASN A 194 35.26 24.41 11.84
C ASN A 194 34.75 23.18 11.09
N GLY A 195 33.44 22.94 11.09
CA GLY A 195 32.80 21.89 10.30
C GLY A 195 32.46 20.62 11.08
N VAL A 196 32.57 20.61 12.42
CA VAL A 196 32.07 19.50 13.24
C VAL A 196 30.72 19.90 13.83
N LEU A 197 29.72 19.04 13.64
CA LEU A 197 28.39 19.21 14.22
C LEU A 197 28.30 18.43 15.54
N SER A 198 27.64 19.03 16.53
CA SER A 198 27.39 18.42 17.86
C SER A 198 25.99 18.78 18.36
N TRP A 199 25.43 17.97 19.26
CA TRP A 199 24.15 18.28 19.92
C TRP A 199 24.35 19.28 21.05
N ASP A 200 23.49 20.30 21.11
CA ASP A 200 23.49 21.30 22.18
C ASP A 200 22.07 21.51 22.73
N THR A 201 21.96 21.94 23.98
CA THR A 201 20.69 22.25 24.63
C THR A 201 20.36 23.74 24.48
N PRO A 202 19.10 24.12 24.22
CA PRO A 202 18.72 25.53 24.18
C PRO A 202 18.94 26.19 25.55
N SER A 203 19.85 27.18 25.64
CA SER A 203 20.02 27.96 26.87
C SER A 203 18.82 28.88 27.07
N GLY A 204 17.98 28.60 28.06
CA GLY A 204 16.90 29.50 28.47
C GLY A 204 17.47 30.83 28.97
N GLY A 205 17.15 31.93 28.29
CA GLY A 205 17.55 33.27 28.71
C GLY A 205 17.00 33.60 30.10
N GLY A 206 17.89 33.72 31.08
CA GLY A 206 17.52 34.04 32.46
C GLY A 206 18.44 35.10 33.08
N GLY A 207 17.90 36.29 33.32
CA GLY A 207 18.04 37.00 34.60
C GLY A 207 19.13 38.06 34.79
N GLY A 208 18.72 39.33 34.91
CA GLY A 208 19.47 40.37 35.64
C GLY A 208 18.74 41.73 35.59
N GLY A 209 18.33 42.39 36.67
CA GLY A 209 18.31 42.11 38.10
C GLY A 209 17.41 43.16 38.78
N SER A 210 16.69 42.77 39.85
CA SER A 210 15.93 43.70 40.70
C SER A 210 16.79 44.13 41.89
N SER A 211 17.10 45.42 42.01
CA SER A 211 17.78 45.99 43.18
C SER A 211 16.76 46.41 44.24
N SER A 212 16.73 45.69 45.37
CA SER A 212 15.99 46.07 46.57
C SER A 212 16.92 46.89 47.47
N ALA A 213 16.70 48.20 47.58
CA ALA A 213 17.45 49.07 48.48
C ALA A 213 16.75 49.15 49.85
N VAL A 214 17.43 48.73 50.91
CA VAL A 214 17.03 48.96 52.30
C VAL A 214 17.43 50.38 52.69
N PHE A 215 16.44 51.27 52.87
CA PHE A 215 16.62 52.65 53.33
C PHE A 215 16.57 52.70 54.86
N THR A 216 17.68 53.07 55.52
CA THR A 216 17.76 53.22 56.98
C THR A 216 17.72 54.69 57.35
N VAL A 217 16.68 55.15 58.08
CA VAL A 217 16.55 56.53 58.58
C VAL A 217 17.05 56.59 60.03
N THR A 218 18.03 57.46 60.30
CA THR A 218 18.40 57.85 61.67
C THR A 218 17.58 59.07 62.07
N VAL A 219 16.81 58.98 63.16
CA VAL A 219 15.94 60.06 63.64
C VAL A 219 16.75 61.11 64.40
N ALA A 220 16.69 62.38 63.98
CA ALA A 220 17.19 63.53 64.73
C ALA A 220 16.05 64.55 64.96
N SER A 221 16.11 65.31 66.05
CA SER A 221 15.12 66.34 66.41
C SER A 221 15.09 67.50 65.38
N ALA A 222 13.89 68.03 65.11
CA ALA A 222 13.63 68.99 64.04
C ALA A 222 14.37 70.36 64.19
N PRO A 223 14.95 70.93 63.11
CA PRO A 223 15.40 72.31 63.09
C PRO A 223 14.23 73.30 62.95
N SER A 224 14.38 74.50 63.53
CA SER A 224 13.32 75.50 63.71
C SER A 224 12.88 76.26 62.45
N ASN A 225 13.42 75.96 61.26
CA ASN A 225 12.92 76.51 59.99
C ASN A 225 13.53 75.77 58.79
N PRO A 226 12.79 74.90 58.08
CA PRO A 226 13.32 74.24 56.89
C PRO A 226 13.21 75.14 55.64
N SER A 227 14.27 75.18 54.84
CA SER A 227 14.28 75.88 53.56
C SER A 227 13.40 75.16 52.52
N SER A 228 12.79 75.92 51.59
CA SER A 228 11.93 75.38 50.53
C SER A 228 12.61 74.25 49.74
N GLY A 229 11.92 73.11 49.61
CA GLY A 229 12.34 71.96 48.79
C GLY A 229 12.81 70.70 49.52
N GLN A 230 12.71 70.60 50.85
CA GLN A 230 13.13 69.43 51.62
C GLN A 230 11.95 68.59 52.16
N ALA A 231 12.05 67.26 52.03
CA ALA A 231 11.18 66.31 52.73
C ALA A 231 11.82 65.90 54.07
N LEU A 232 11.20 66.28 55.19
CA LEU A 232 11.70 66.03 56.54
C LEU A 232 10.79 65.02 57.26
N ILE A 233 11.38 63.95 57.81
CA ILE A 233 10.70 62.99 58.69
C ILE A 233 11.21 63.24 60.11
N TYR A 234 10.35 63.76 60.99
CA TYR A 234 10.67 64.00 62.40
C TYR A 234 9.48 63.61 63.28
N SER A 235 9.75 63.17 64.51
CA SER A 235 8.71 63.03 65.53
C SER A 235 8.45 64.38 66.19
N THR A 236 7.22 64.85 66.21
CA THR A 236 6.83 65.97 67.08
C THR A 236 6.22 65.42 68.37
N GLN A 237 6.62 65.95 69.52
CA GLN A 237 5.88 65.85 70.76
C GLN A 237 5.28 67.21 71.08
N THR A 238 4.02 67.39 70.74
CA THR A 238 3.17 68.39 71.39
C THR A 238 1.86 67.69 71.72
N SER A 239 1.58 67.58 73.02
CA SER A 239 0.36 66.98 73.58
C SER A 239 0.08 65.52 73.20
N GLY A 240 1.03 64.61 73.48
CA GLY A 240 0.72 63.16 73.61
C GLY A 240 0.47 62.37 72.32
N HIS A 241 0.84 62.89 71.15
CA HIS A 241 0.74 62.18 69.87
C HIS A 241 2.12 61.92 69.26
N THR A 242 2.33 60.78 68.61
CA THR A 242 3.49 60.50 67.75
C THR A 242 2.96 60.19 66.35
N GLY A 243 3.42 60.92 65.34
CA GLY A 243 3.00 60.76 63.95
C GLY A 243 4.13 61.05 62.97
N ILE A 244 3.92 60.65 61.72
CA ILE A 244 4.78 60.96 60.57
C ILE A 244 4.07 62.04 59.75
N ALA A 245 4.75 63.16 59.47
CA ALA A 245 4.22 64.22 58.61
C ALA A 245 5.18 64.47 57.43
N VAL A 246 4.64 64.58 56.22
CA VAL A 246 5.39 64.98 55.01
C VAL A 246 4.84 66.33 54.56
N HIS A 247 5.70 67.34 54.52
CA HIS A 247 5.35 68.68 54.02
C HIS A 247 5.87 68.85 52.59
N SER A 248 5.08 69.48 51.72
CA SER A 248 5.60 70.13 50.50
C SER A 248 5.76 71.63 50.78
N GLY A 249 6.74 72.25 50.11
CA GLY A 249 7.35 73.55 50.48
C GLY A 249 6.48 74.81 50.50
N ASP A 250 5.15 74.72 50.50
CA ASP A 250 4.21 75.85 50.64
C ASP A 250 3.08 75.48 51.62
N THR A 251 3.44 75.14 52.86
CA THR A 251 2.52 74.96 54.04
C THR A 251 1.26 74.11 53.81
N SER A 252 1.17 73.35 52.73
CA SER A 252 0.02 72.55 52.36
C SER A 252 0.30 71.10 52.75
N GLU A 253 -0.51 70.62 53.69
CA GLU A 253 -0.41 69.29 54.28
C GLU A 253 -0.89 68.24 53.27
N VAL A 254 -0.02 67.30 52.87
CA VAL A 254 -0.36 66.32 51.82
C VAL A 254 -0.73 64.95 52.39
N PHE A 255 -0.29 64.60 53.60
CA PHE A 255 -0.65 63.34 54.26
C PHE A 255 -0.49 63.45 55.78
N LYS A 256 -1.57 63.13 56.52
CA LYS A 256 -1.57 63.06 57.98
C LYS A 256 -2.31 61.82 58.45
N VAL A 257 -1.73 61.14 59.43
CA VAL A 257 -2.40 60.09 60.19
C VAL A 257 -2.46 60.55 61.65
N TYR A 258 -3.67 60.83 62.14
CA TYR A 258 -3.95 61.03 63.55
C TYR A 258 -4.79 59.86 64.07
N TYR A 259 -4.55 59.43 65.30
CA TYR A 259 -5.30 58.35 65.95
C TYR A 259 -5.94 58.81 67.26
N HIS A 260 -7.20 58.43 67.48
CA HIS A 260 -7.94 58.61 68.72
C HIS A 260 -7.97 57.32 69.56
N THR A 261 -7.34 57.41 70.73
CA THR A 261 -7.47 56.62 71.98
C THR A 261 -7.29 55.09 72.01
N ASN A 262 -6.21 54.69 72.69
CA ASN A 262 -6.03 53.61 73.69
C ASN A 262 -6.18 52.12 73.37
N THR A 263 -6.11 51.67 72.11
CA THR A 263 -5.60 50.31 71.81
C THR A 263 -4.73 50.34 70.55
N THR A 264 -3.54 49.74 70.60
CA THR A 264 -2.47 49.88 69.60
C THR A 264 -2.72 49.03 68.35
N PRO A 265 -2.95 49.58 67.15
CA PRO A 265 -2.76 48.82 65.93
C PRO A 265 -1.27 48.58 65.73
N ARG A 266 -0.89 47.31 65.54
CA ARG A 266 0.48 46.94 65.20
C ARG A 266 0.52 46.56 63.73
N LEU A 267 1.39 47.22 62.98
CA LEU A 267 1.90 46.70 61.71
C LEU A 267 3.01 45.72 62.07
N TYR A 268 2.73 44.44 62.02
CA TYR A 268 3.75 43.42 62.24
C TYR A 268 4.30 43.01 60.89
N ILE A 269 5.59 43.25 60.69
CA ILE A 269 6.35 42.62 59.60
C ILE A 269 7.05 41.43 60.23
N ASN A 270 6.63 40.22 59.87
CA ASN A 270 7.29 39.02 60.40
C ASN A 270 8.66 38.81 59.70
N ASN A 271 9.50 37.93 60.25
CA ASN A 271 10.85 37.66 59.73
C ASN A 271 10.90 37.10 58.29
N SER A 272 9.74 36.89 57.64
CA SER A 272 9.61 36.49 56.24
C SER A 272 9.21 37.65 55.30
N GLY A 273 9.02 38.88 55.81
CA GLY A 273 8.76 40.08 55.00
C GLY A 273 7.30 40.39 54.67
N ASN A 274 6.32 39.68 55.26
CA ASN A 274 4.90 40.00 55.10
C ASN A 274 4.46 41.08 56.09
N ALA A 275 3.77 42.12 55.59
CA ALA A 275 3.21 43.18 56.41
C ALA A 275 1.73 42.92 56.69
N GLU A 276 1.38 42.64 57.94
CA GLU A 276 0.00 42.44 58.39
C GLU A 276 -0.46 43.58 59.30
N PHE A 277 -1.66 44.11 59.02
CA PHE A 277 -2.34 45.12 59.83
C PHE A 277 -3.34 44.44 60.79
N TYR A 278 -3.20 44.69 62.09
CA TYR A 278 -4.19 44.29 63.09
C TYR A 278 -4.93 45.52 63.65
N GLY A 279 -6.22 45.66 63.35
CA GLY A 279 -7.11 46.70 63.91
C GLY A 279 -8.57 46.63 63.41
N TYR A 280 -9.53 46.82 64.32
CA TYR A 280 -10.98 46.73 64.09
C TYR A 280 -11.55 48.04 63.50
N VAL A 281 -12.39 47.98 62.45
CA VAL A 281 -13.10 49.15 61.89
C VAL A 281 -14.60 49.00 62.16
N GLY A 282 -15.14 49.80 63.09
CA GLY A 282 -16.58 49.87 63.37
C GLY A 282 -17.09 51.31 63.22
N ALA A 283 -17.98 51.54 62.26
CA ALA A 283 -18.72 52.80 62.12
C ALA A 283 -20.02 52.74 62.93
N THR A 284 -20.25 53.71 63.81
CA THR A 284 -21.47 53.78 64.64
C THR A 284 -22.52 54.68 63.97
N TYR A 285 -23.72 54.15 63.72
CA TYR A 285 -24.92 54.95 63.42
C TYR A 285 -25.94 54.77 64.56
N TYR A 286 -26.55 55.87 64.99
CA TYR A 286 -27.52 55.94 66.08
C TYR A 286 -28.96 55.75 65.55
N ASN A 287 -29.82 54.97 66.23
CA ASN A 287 -31.27 54.94 65.96
C ASN A 287 -32.09 54.76 67.27
N PRO A 288 -33.07 55.63 67.59
CA PRO A 288 -33.92 55.47 68.77
C PRO A 288 -35.16 54.58 68.50
N ARG A 289 -35.21 53.44 69.20
CA ARG A 289 -36.40 52.78 69.80
C ARG A 289 -37.73 52.74 69.00
N SER A 290 -38.08 51.57 68.44
CA SER A 290 -39.19 50.69 68.91
C SER A 290 -39.64 49.62 67.89
N GLY A 291 -39.69 48.36 68.34
CA GLY A 291 -40.71 47.36 68.02
C GLY A 291 -40.82 46.79 66.60
N SER A 292 -39.99 45.79 66.27
CA SER A 292 -40.44 44.53 65.63
C SER A 292 -39.26 43.59 65.40
N SER A 293 -39.47 42.33 65.74
CA SER A 293 -38.51 41.23 65.74
C SER A 293 -38.14 40.79 64.32
N GLY A 294 -36.85 40.88 64.01
CA GLY A 294 -36.19 40.28 62.86
C GLY A 294 -34.68 40.30 63.11
N GLY A 295 -34.13 39.16 63.57
CA GLY A 295 -32.73 39.04 63.92
C GLY A 295 -31.84 39.21 62.69
N ASN A 296 -31.18 40.37 62.59
CA ASN A 296 -30.11 40.58 61.62
C ASN A 296 -28.82 39.97 62.15
N PHE A 297 -28.30 39.02 61.37
CA PHE A 297 -27.00 38.37 61.51
C PHE A 297 -25.90 39.40 61.81
N GLN A 298 -25.21 39.21 62.94
CA GLN A 298 -23.94 39.86 63.21
C GLN A 298 -22.85 39.10 62.43
N PRO A 299 -22.04 39.74 61.54
CA PRO A 299 -20.88 39.06 61.00
C PRO A 299 -19.79 39.00 62.07
N MET A 300 -19.54 37.80 62.60
CA MET A 300 -18.32 37.46 63.33
C MET A 300 -17.12 37.63 62.40
N ALA A 301 -16.11 38.36 62.88
CA ALA A 301 -14.84 38.58 62.21
C ALA A 301 -14.09 37.26 61.97
N GLY A 302 -13.45 37.15 60.80
CA GLY A 302 -12.73 35.97 60.35
C GLY A 302 -11.43 35.71 61.13
N TYR A 303 -11.17 34.43 61.38
CA TYR A 303 -9.84 33.88 61.57
C TYR A 303 -9.31 33.35 60.23
N GLY A 304 -7.98 33.33 60.09
CA GLY A 304 -7.25 33.02 58.86
C GLY A 304 -7.44 31.62 58.29
N GLU A 305 -6.74 31.40 57.17
CA GLU A 305 -6.74 30.17 56.39
C GLU A 305 -6.56 28.92 57.26
N GLY A 306 -7.61 28.08 57.35
CA GLY A 306 -7.50 26.75 57.94
C GLY A 306 -8.63 26.27 58.86
N SER A 307 -9.62 27.09 59.22
CA SER A 307 -10.74 26.64 60.06
C SER A 307 -12.08 26.93 59.40
N GLY A 308 -12.80 25.86 59.05
CA GLY A 308 -14.20 25.94 58.63
C GLY A 308 -15.06 26.64 59.68
N LEU A 309 -16.06 27.38 59.22
CA LEU A 309 -17.08 27.98 60.05
C LEU A 309 -18.00 26.86 60.59
N GLU A 310 -17.73 26.36 61.80
CA GLU A 310 -18.69 25.51 62.53
C GLU A 310 -19.71 26.40 63.26
N LEU A 311 -20.89 26.55 62.65
CA LEU A 311 -22.05 27.10 63.34
C LEU A 311 -22.82 25.93 63.98
N PRO A 312 -23.09 25.93 65.30
CA PRO A 312 -23.96 24.95 65.91
C PRO A 312 -25.41 25.24 65.51
N GLY A 313 -25.83 24.73 64.35
CA GLY A 313 -27.19 24.86 63.81
C GLY A 313 -27.24 25.06 62.29
N ALA A 314 -28.40 24.79 61.70
CA ALA A 314 -28.61 24.92 60.26
C ALA A 314 -28.45 26.37 59.78
N ILE A 315 -27.60 26.58 58.75
CA ILE A 315 -27.53 27.84 58.03
C ILE A 315 -28.73 27.90 57.07
N ILE A 316 -29.77 28.65 57.43
CA ILE A 316 -30.95 28.84 56.58
C ILE A 316 -30.73 30.08 55.71
N MET A 317 -30.52 29.89 54.42
CA MET A 317 -30.49 30.98 53.43
C MET A 317 -31.83 31.05 52.70
N THR A 318 -32.59 32.13 52.93
CA THR A 318 -33.87 32.38 52.25
C THR A 318 -33.67 33.35 51.07
N GLY A 319 -34.19 32.98 49.89
CA GLY A 319 -34.29 33.91 48.77
C GLY A 319 -35.60 34.69 48.85
N SER A 320 -35.57 36.01 49.03
CA SER A 320 -36.78 36.84 48.99
C SER A 320 -37.22 37.08 47.54
N SER A 321 -38.46 36.72 47.22
CA SER A 321 -39.05 36.86 45.89
C SER A 321 -39.59 38.28 45.64
N ALA A 322 -38.96 38.99 44.71
CA ALA A 322 -39.64 39.83 43.72
C ALA A 322 -38.61 40.12 42.62
N TYR A 323 -38.89 39.70 41.38
CA TYR A 323 -38.08 40.02 40.19
C TYR A 323 -36.72 39.30 39.98
N SER A 324 -36.70 37.96 39.92
CA SER A 324 -35.69 37.25 39.10
C SER A 324 -36.06 35.79 38.88
N GLN A 325 -36.22 35.38 37.63
CA GLN A 325 -36.60 34.02 37.19
C GLN A 325 -35.44 32.99 37.30
N TYR A 326 -34.45 33.27 38.16
CA TYR A 326 -33.21 32.49 38.26
C TYR A 326 -32.92 32.11 39.71
N ALA A 327 -32.87 30.81 39.97
CA ALA A 327 -32.38 30.26 41.23
C ALA A 327 -30.96 30.80 41.52
N LYS A 328 -30.80 31.54 42.61
CA LYS A 328 -29.49 32.08 43.00
C LYS A 328 -28.63 30.95 43.58
N PRO A 329 -27.45 30.66 43.01
CA PRO A 329 -26.57 29.62 43.55
C PRO A 329 -26.01 30.00 44.91
N ILE A 330 -25.87 29.01 45.79
CA ILE A 330 -24.87 29.07 46.85
C ILE A 330 -23.52 28.82 46.19
N LYS A 331 -22.60 29.78 46.31
CA LYS A 331 -21.23 29.66 45.78
C LYS A 331 -20.29 29.19 46.87
N MET A 332 -19.71 28.03 46.68
CA MET A 332 -18.64 27.51 47.53
C MET A 332 -17.32 27.72 46.80
N TYR A 333 -16.56 28.72 47.23
CA TYR A 333 -15.29 29.08 46.61
C TYR A 333 -14.18 28.12 47.07
N GLY A 334 -13.43 27.59 46.11
CA GLY A 334 -12.15 26.92 46.31
C GLY A 334 -10.97 27.87 46.03
N LYS A 335 -9.76 27.31 45.90
CA LYS A 335 -8.55 28.09 45.59
C LYS A 335 -8.70 28.90 44.30
N SER A 336 -8.08 30.08 44.29
CA SER A 336 -7.97 30.97 43.11
C SER A 336 -9.31 31.48 42.56
N ASN A 337 -10.28 31.77 43.42
CA ASN A 337 -11.63 32.23 43.05
C ASN A 337 -12.44 31.25 42.18
N ALA A 338 -12.00 30.00 42.03
CA ALA A 338 -12.84 28.94 41.47
C ALA A 338 -13.99 28.66 42.45
N TYR A 339 -15.20 28.37 41.96
CA TYR A 339 -16.33 28.07 42.85
C TYR A 339 -17.23 26.98 42.29
N VAL A 340 -17.77 26.18 43.20
CA VAL A 340 -18.86 25.25 42.91
C VAL A 340 -20.17 25.98 43.20
N ASN A 341 -21.11 25.94 42.25
CA ASN A 341 -22.46 26.44 42.46
C ASN A 341 -23.36 25.28 42.91
N LEU A 342 -24.02 25.41 44.05
CA LEU A 342 -25.19 24.61 44.40
C LEU A 342 -26.43 25.42 44.03
N ARG A 343 -27.14 24.98 42.99
CA ARG A 343 -28.38 25.63 42.51
C ARG A 343 -29.56 24.68 42.71
N PRO A 344 -30.67 25.14 43.31
CA PRO A 344 -31.93 24.44 43.14
C PRO A 344 -32.36 24.49 41.67
N SER A 345 -33.03 23.44 41.20
CA SER A 345 -33.60 23.40 39.85
C SER A 345 -34.58 24.56 39.64
N THR A 346 -34.58 25.16 38.46
CA THR A 346 -35.54 26.22 38.08
C THR A 346 -36.99 25.73 38.01
N SER A 347 -37.19 24.40 38.08
CA SER A 347 -38.48 23.73 37.94
C SER A 347 -38.88 22.97 39.21
N GLN A 348 -38.57 23.52 40.39
CA GLN A 348 -38.90 22.86 41.66
C GLN A 348 -40.39 23.12 42.02
N ALA A 349 -41.14 22.04 42.29
CA ALA A 349 -42.53 22.17 42.74
C ALA A 349 -42.58 22.82 44.14
N ALA A 350 -43.48 23.79 44.32
CA ALA A 350 -43.62 24.54 45.56
C ALA A 350 -43.82 23.61 46.77
N GLY A 351 -43.02 23.77 47.82
CA GLY A 351 -43.15 23.06 49.10
C GLY A 351 -42.38 21.74 49.23
N THR A 352 -41.44 21.43 48.33
CA THR A 352 -40.59 20.23 48.43
C THR A 352 -39.20 20.56 48.98
N ASN A 353 -38.82 19.94 50.10
CA ASN A 353 -37.47 20.02 50.66
C ASN A 353 -36.62 18.87 50.10
N PHE A 354 -35.38 19.17 49.69
CA PHE A 354 -34.41 18.17 49.24
C PHE A 354 -33.19 18.21 50.16
N ASP A 355 -33.07 17.20 51.02
CA ASP A 355 -31.91 17.05 51.89
C ASP A 355 -30.82 16.28 51.16
N PHE A 356 -29.72 16.94 50.82
CA PHE A 356 -28.54 16.26 50.27
C PHE A 356 -27.71 15.69 51.41
N ILE A 357 -28.12 14.51 51.90
CA ILE A 357 -27.44 13.81 52.99
C ILE A 357 -26.27 13.02 52.40
N LEU A 358 -25.04 13.39 52.80
CA LEU A 358 -23.83 12.66 52.46
C LEU A 358 -23.76 11.33 53.23
N PRO A 359 -23.20 10.26 52.63
CA PRO A 359 -22.98 9.00 53.33
C PRO A 359 -22.06 9.19 54.55
N ALA A 360 -22.34 8.49 55.64
CA ALA A 360 -21.57 8.60 56.88
C ALA A 360 -20.11 8.12 56.77
N ALA A 361 -19.79 7.33 55.73
CA ALA A 361 -18.44 6.83 55.45
C ALA A 361 -17.84 7.55 54.24
N VAL A 362 -16.52 7.78 54.28
CA VAL A 362 -15.76 8.22 53.12
C VAL A 362 -15.74 7.11 52.06
N GLY A 363 -16.02 7.48 50.80
CA GLY A 363 -16.02 6.53 49.69
C GLY A 363 -14.63 5.99 49.40
N SER A 364 -14.56 4.81 48.79
CA SER A 364 -13.31 4.25 48.28
C SER A 364 -13.00 4.75 46.87
N SER A 365 -11.74 4.65 46.45
CA SER A 365 -11.30 5.05 45.10
C SER A 365 -12.14 4.36 44.01
N GLY A 366 -12.64 5.13 43.03
CA GLY A 366 -13.48 4.64 41.93
C GLY A 366 -14.99 4.61 42.20
N GLN A 367 -15.44 5.05 43.38
CA GLN A 367 -16.88 5.19 43.68
C GLN A 367 -17.40 6.60 43.35
N TYR A 368 -18.69 6.70 43.06
CA TYR A 368 -19.39 7.98 42.88
C TYR A 368 -20.63 8.07 43.77
N LEU A 369 -21.09 9.29 44.05
CA LEU A 369 -22.31 9.54 44.81
C LEU A 369 -23.52 9.40 43.89
N LYS A 370 -24.34 8.37 44.13
CA LYS A 370 -25.61 8.14 43.45
C LYS A 370 -26.75 8.58 44.35
N THR A 371 -27.73 9.29 43.79
CA THR A 371 -28.99 9.56 44.51
C THR A 371 -29.89 8.33 44.46
N THR A 372 -30.57 8.02 45.57
CA THR A 372 -31.56 6.94 45.64
C THR A 372 -32.95 7.37 45.13
N GLY A 373 -33.08 8.59 44.61
CA GLY A 373 -34.36 9.16 44.15
C GLY A 373 -35.20 9.81 45.25
N SER A 374 -34.77 9.77 46.51
CA SER A 374 -35.45 10.38 47.67
C SER A 374 -34.62 11.46 48.38
N GLY A 375 -33.60 12.01 47.72
CA GLY A 375 -32.71 13.06 48.26
C GLY A 375 -31.46 12.54 48.96
N VAL A 376 -31.48 11.34 49.52
CA VAL A 376 -30.31 10.70 50.14
C VAL A 376 -29.32 10.22 49.05
N THR A 377 -28.02 10.38 49.32
CA THR A 377 -26.95 9.87 48.45
C THR A 377 -26.22 8.69 49.07
N GLU A 378 -25.76 7.77 48.24
CA GLU A 378 -24.95 6.61 48.63
C GLU A 378 -23.73 6.44 47.71
N TRP A 379 -22.67 5.81 48.20
CA TRP A 379 -21.52 5.44 47.37
C TRP A 379 -21.88 4.25 46.51
N ALA A 380 -21.95 4.47 45.20
CA ALA A 380 -22.12 3.42 44.22
C ALA A 380 -20.76 3.09 43.59
N SER A 381 -20.46 1.80 43.49
CA SER A 381 -19.39 1.31 42.63
C SER A 381 -19.87 1.33 41.18
N VAL A 382 -18.97 1.60 40.24
CA VAL A 382 -19.26 1.44 38.82
C VAL A 382 -19.37 -0.06 38.54
N SER A 383 -20.59 -0.62 38.50
CA SER A 383 -20.78 -1.98 38.02
C SER A 383 -20.67 -1.98 36.50
N ALA A 384 -19.71 -2.72 35.93
CA ALA A 384 -19.78 -3.11 34.53
C ALA A 384 -20.97 -4.08 34.39
N GLY A 385 -22.17 -3.53 34.18
CA GLY A 385 -23.35 -4.32 33.85
C GLY A 385 -23.10 -5.04 32.53
N THR A 386 -23.51 -6.30 32.46
CA THR A 386 -23.63 -7.07 31.21
C THR A 386 -24.25 -6.17 30.13
N PRO A 387 -23.70 -6.11 28.90
CA PRO A 387 -24.21 -5.21 27.87
C PRO A 387 -25.68 -5.52 27.58
N ASN A 388 -26.58 -4.55 27.75
CA ASN A 388 -27.91 -4.65 27.14
C ASN A 388 -27.72 -4.76 25.61
N PRO A 389 -28.44 -5.65 24.92
CA PRO A 389 -28.48 -5.63 23.46
C PRO A 389 -28.89 -4.23 22.99
N VAL A 390 -28.15 -3.67 22.05
CA VAL A 390 -28.56 -2.43 21.39
C VAL A 390 -29.57 -2.82 20.32
N ASP A 391 -30.86 -2.81 20.65
CA ASP A 391 -31.93 -3.03 19.68
C ASP A 391 -32.04 -1.81 18.77
N ILE A 392 -31.79 -2.00 17.46
CA ILE A 392 -31.93 -0.95 16.44
C ILE A 392 -33.26 -1.19 15.70
N PRO A 393 -34.30 -0.38 15.90
CA PRO A 393 -35.57 -0.52 15.19
C PRO A 393 -35.40 -0.21 13.70
N ASP A 394 -36.34 -0.71 12.88
CA ASP A 394 -36.34 -0.48 11.44
C ASP A 394 -36.36 1.03 11.11
N SER A 395 -35.50 1.44 10.19
CA SER A 395 -35.46 2.82 9.71
C SER A 395 -36.56 3.07 8.68
N SER A 396 -36.96 4.34 8.53
CA SER A 396 -37.92 4.76 7.50
C SER A 396 -37.29 5.00 6.12
N SER A 397 -35.96 4.97 6.02
CA SER A 397 -35.22 5.09 4.76
C SER A 397 -33.97 4.22 4.73
N ASP A 398 -33.46 3.94 3.53
CA ASP A 398 -32.17 3.33 3.25
C ASP A 398 -30.97 4.27 3.54
N GLN A 399 -31.27 5.49 4.01
CA GLN A 399 -30.34 6.58 4.32
C GLN A 399 -30.62 7.16 5.72
N PRO A 400 -30.67 6.36 6.79
CA PRO A 400 -31.27 6.83 8.04
C PRO A 400 -30.49 7.94 8.72
N THR A 401 -31.20 9.03 9.05
CA THR A 401 -30.71 10.09 9.94
C THR A 401 -31.07 9.84 11.42
N SER A 402 -31.77 8.75 11.74
CA SER A 402 -32.15 8.28 13.06
C SER A 402 -32.39 6.76 12.98
N ASN A 403 -32.56 6.06 14.11
CA ASN A 403 -32.67 4.58 14.14
C ASN A 403 -31.43 3.89 13.52
N CYS A 404 -30.25 4.43 13.81
CA CYS A 404 -28.98 3.86 13.39
C CYS A 404 -27.93 4.10 14.48
N ILE A 405 -27.02 3.15 14.66
CA ILE A 405 -25.77 3.41 15.39
C ILE A 405 -24.87 4.19 14.45
N ARG A 406 -24.31 5.30 14.95
CA ARG A 406 -23.37 6.15 14.22
C ARG A 406 -22.01 6.08 14.88
N VAL A 407 -20.99 5.87 14.06
CA VAL A 407 -19.59 5.90 14.50
C VAL A 407 -18.86 6.93 13.65
N GLY A 408 -18.13 7.83 14.31
CA GLY A 408 -17.38 8.91 13.66
C GLY A 408 -18.12 10.27 13.58
N THR A 409 -17.35 11.37 13.55
CA THR A 409 -17.85 12.74 13.44
C THR A 409 -18.07 13.08 11.96
N GLY A 410 -19.32 12.99 11.49
CA GLY A 410 -19.62 13.24 10.07
C GLY A 410 -20.55 12.21 9.43
N ASN A 411 -20.92 11.16 10.16
CA ASN A 411 -21.64 9.97 9.70
C ASN A 411 -20.78 8.95 8.94
N ASP A 412 -19.51 8.80 9.35
CA ASP A 412 -18.55 7.94 8.66
C ASP A 412 -19.05 6.50 8.56
N MET A 413 -19.58 5.92 9.64
CA MET A 413 -20.23 4.60 9.60
C MET A 413 -21.60 4.61 10.27
N ARG A 414 -22.56 3.91 9.65
CA ARG A 414 -23.91 3.68 10.15
C ARG A 414 -24.23 2.19 10.15
N ILE A 415 -24.73 1.67 11.26
CA ILE A 415 -25.34 0.34 11.35
C ILE A 415 -26.83 0.54 11.57
N PHE A 416 -27.66 0.00 10.69
CA PHE A 416 -29.11 0.18 10.75
C PHE A 416 -29.85 -1.02 10.19
N HIS A 417 -31.11 -1.16 10.62
CA HIS A 417 -32.04 -2.12 10.05
C HIS A 417 -32.98 -1.34 9.12
N TYR A 418 -33.22 -1.82 7.90
CA TYR A 418 -34.17 -1.24 6.95
C TYR A 418 -34.91 -2.35 6.21
N ASN A 419 -36.24 -2.35 6.22
CA ASN A 419 -37.09 -3.26 5.43
C ASN A 419 -36.73 -4.75 5.65
N GLY A 420 -36.60 -5.17 6.92
CA GLY A 420 -36.30 -6.57 7.26
C GLY A 420 -34.83 -6.99 7.08
N LYS A 421 -33.93 -6.05 6.76
CA LYS A 421 -32.52 -6.34 6.47
C LYS A 421 -31.61 -5.45 7.29
N ASN A 422 -30.45 -6.00 7.65
CA ASN A 422 -29.39 -5.26 8.33
C ASN A 422 -28.44 -4.63 7.32
N TYR A 423 -28.05 -3.38 7.56
CA TYR A 423 -27.13 -2.61 6.72
C TYR A 423 -25.99 -2.06 7.59
N ILE A 424 -24.76 -2.23 7.10
CA ILE A 424 -23.59 -1.47 7.54
C ILE A 424 -23.22 -0.56 6.38
N ARG A 425 -23.20 0.75 6.62
CA ARG A 425 -23.17 1.75 5.55
C ARG A 425 -22.24 2.90 5.92
N ILE A 426 -21.34 3.23 5.02
CA ILE A 426 -20.41 4.35 5.18
C ILE A 426 -20.98 5.56 4.43
N ALA A 427 -21.16 6.72 5.09
CA ALA A 427 -21.94 7.82 4.53
C ALA A 427 -21.10 9.04 4.16
N THR A 428 -20.47 9.00 2.98
CA THR A 428 -20.16 10.18 2.15
C THR A 428 -20.04 9.75 0.69
N ASN A 429 -20.25 10.66 -0.27
CA ASN A 429 -20.18 10.45 -1.74
C ASN A 429 -18.78 10.10 -2.29
N GLY A 430 -17.88 9.56 -1.47
CA GLY A 430 -16.76 8.76 -1.93
C GLY A 430 -17.19 7.30 -1.88
N SER A 431 -16.43 6.40 -2.45
CA SER A 431 -16.62 4.97 -2.18
C SER A 431 -16.14 4.69 -0.72
N PHE A 432 -15.35 3.67 -0.39
CA PHE A 432 -14.54 3.71 0.85
C PHE A 432 -13.46 4.81 0.78
N GLY A 433 -13.85 6.03 0.39
CA GLY A 433 -13.10 6.90 -0.50
C GLY A 433 -13.09 8.34 -0.02
N GLY A 434 -13.03 8.52 1.29
CA GLY A 434 -12.19 9.49 1.94
C GLY A 434 -11.24 8.77 2.91
N GLY A 435 -10.61 7.67 2.48
CA GLY A 435 -9.55 6.99 3.24
C GLY A 435 -9.99 6.15 4.45
N GLY A 436 -11.05 5.36 4.32
CA GLY A 436 -11.43 4.41 5.37
C GLY A 436 -11.89 3.09 4.79
N ASP A 437 -11.05 2.07 4.85
CA ASP A 437 -11.28 0.73 4.32
C ASP A 437 -12.36 -0.04 5.12
N PHE A 438 -13.24 -0.82 4.47
CA PHE A 438 -13.97 -1.90 5.16
C PHE A 438 -13.08 -3.12 5.25
N MET A 439 -12.33 -3.21 6.33
CA MET A 439 -11.48 -4.34 6.62
C MET A 439 -12.19 -5.30 7.56
N ILE A 440 -12.47 -6.52 7.10
CA ILE A 440 -12.64 -7.66 8.00
C ILE A 440 -11.22 -8.11 8.34
N GLN A 441 -10.76 -7.88 9.57
CA GLN A 441 -9.41 -8.25 9.98
C GLN A 441 -9.41 -9.54 10.79
N ASP A 442 -8.35 -10.34 10.65
CA ASP A 442 -8.07 -11.39 11.61
C ASP A 442 -7.61 -10.81 12.96
N SER A 443 -7.43 -11.67 13.96
CA SER A 443 -6.96 -11.26 15.30
C SER A 443 -5.57 -10.62 15.33
N TYR A 444 -4.83 -10.66 14.22
CA TYR A 444 -3.50 -10.06 14.05
C TYR A 444 -3.54 -8.74 13.27
N GLY A 445 -4.74 -8.25 12.93
CA GLY A 445 -4.94 -6.98 12.22
C GLY A 445 -4.77 -7.08 10.70
N GLN A 446 -4.73 -8.29 10.11
CA GLN A 446 -4.61 -8.45 8.65
C GLN A 446 -5.97 -8.40 7.96
N ALA A 447 -6.11 -7.58 6.91
CA ALA A 447 -7.34 -7.50 6.11
C ALA A 447 -7.63 -8.80 5.34
N MET A 448 -8.64 -9.55 5.78
CA MET A 448 -9.15 -10.77 5.16
C MET A 448 -10.08 -10.49 3.97
N VAL A 449 -10.80 -9.38 4.01
CA VAL A 449 -11.60 -8.88 2.89
C VAL A 449 -11.26 -7.42 2.74
N ASP A 450 -10.79 -7.05 1.55
CA ASP A 450 -10.36 -5.71 1.21
C ASP A 450 -11.07 -5.29 -0.09
N CYS A 451 -11.96 -4.31 0.03
CA CYS A 451 -12.81 -3.81 -1.03
C CYS A 451 -12.55 -2.32 -1.19
N ILE A 452 -11.57 -1.97 -2.01
CA ILE A 452 -11.20 -0.58 -2.21
C ILE A 452 -12.04 0.10 -3.29
N ALA A 453 -12.29 1.39 -3.03
CA ALA A 453 -12.94 2.32 -3.92
C ALA A 453 -12.33 2.35 -5.32
N GLN A 454 -13.11 1.99 -6.35
CA GLN A 454 -12.62 1.93 -7.74
C GLN A 454 -11.38 1.01 -7.90
N GLY A 455 -11.14 0.15 -6.91
CA GLY A 455 -9.94 -0.64 -6.73
C GLY A 455 -10.15 -2.13 -6.98
N HIS A 456 -9.24 -2.95 -6.46
CA HIS A 456 -9.41 -4.40 -6.43
C HIS A 456 -10.34 -4.85 -5.31
N VAL A 457 -10.99 -6.00 -5.49
CA VAL A 457 -11.57 -6.79 -4.41
C VAL A 457 -10.60 -7.92 -4.10
N LYS A 458 -10.16 -8.00 -2.85
CA LYS A 458 -9.16 -8.96 -2.38
C LYS A 458 -9.69 -9.76 -1.20
N LEU A 459 -9.48 -11.08 -1.27
CA LEU A 459 -9.69 -12.02 -0.17
C LEU A 459 -8.33 -12.55 0.28
N THR A 460 -7.99 -12.37 1.56
CA THR A 460 -6.73 -12.81 2.17
C THR A 460 -7.02 -13.83 3.25
N HIS A 461 -6.21 -14.89 3.33
CA HIS A 461 -6.25 -15.83 4.45
C HIS A 461 -4.84 -16.33 4.77
N ASN A 462 -4.47 -16.35 6.05
CA ASN A 462 -3.13 -16.70 6.55
C ASN A 462 -2.01 -15.93 5.84
N GLY A 463 -2.17 -14.60 5.73
CA GLY A 463 -1.18 -13.72 5.09
C GLY A 463 -1.05 -13.87 3.57
N SER A 464 -1.89 -14.68 2.90
CA SER A 464 -1.82 -14.91 1.45
C SER A 464 -3.11 -14.54 0.74
N ASN A 465 -3.00 -13.91 -0.44
CA ASN A 465 -4.15 -13.59 -1.29
C ASN A 465 -4.73 -14.89 -1.86
N LYS A 466 -6.03 -15.09 -1.66
CA LYS A 466 -6.78 -16.23 -2.18
C LYS A 466 -7.56 -15.88 -3.44
N LEU A 467 -8.08 -14.66 -3.48
CA LEU A 467 -8.73 -14.08 -4.65
C LEU A 467 -8.38 -12.60 -4.74
N THR A 468 -8.05 -12.13 -5.94
CA THR A 468 -7.86 -10.69 -6.19
C THR A 468 -8.38 -10.37 -7.58
N THR A 469 -9.25 -9.38 -7.69
CA THR A 469 -9.67 -8.81 -8.99
C THR A 469 -8.65 -7.76 -9.43
N ALA A 470 -8.41 -7.60 -10.73
CA ALA A 470 -7.54 -6.53 -11.19
C ALA A 470 -8.22 -5.14 -11.09
N TYR A 471 -7.37 -4.12 -10.93
CA TYR A 471 -7.72 -2.70 -11.00
C TYR A 471 -7.86 -2.25 -12.47
N GLY A 472 -8.80 -1.36 -12.78
CA GLY A 472 -8.77 -0.58 -14.03
C GLY A 472 -9.26 -1.27 -15.32
N GLY A 473 -10.17 -2.23 -15.25
CA GLY A 473 -10.87 -2.77 -16.43
C GLY A 473 -10.26 -4.03 -17.06
N ALA A 474 -9.19 -4.58 -16.47
CA ALA A 474 -8.76 -5.94 -16.79
C ALA A 474 -9.66 -6.94 -16.04
N ASN A 475 -10.43 -7.75 -16.75
CA ASN A 475 -11.30 -8.78 -16.19
C ASN A 475 -10.50 -10.01 -15.68
N SER A 476 -9.43 -9.81 -14.92
CA SER A 476 -8.63 -10.91 -14.40
C SER A 476 -8.96 -11.22 -12.93
N ILE A 477 -9.17 -12.51 -12.67
CA ILE A 477 -9.34 -13.09 -11.34
C ILE A 477 -8.10 -13.94 -11.08
N THR A 478 -7.35 -13.61 -10.03
CA THR A 478 -6.21 -14.43 -9.59
C THR A 478 -6.66 -15.38 -8.48
N LEU A 479 -6.50 -16.70 -8.67
CA LEU A 479 -6.91 -17.73 -7.72
C LEU A 479 -5.68 -18.38 -7.05
N SER A 480 -5.43 -18.02 -5.79
CA SER A 480 -4.50 -18.69 -4.85
C SER A 480 -3.12 -19.14 -5.38
N GLY A 481 -2.59 -18.49 -6.43
CA GLY A 481 -1.25 -18.74 -6.96
C GLY A 481 -1.02 -20.08 -7.67
N VAL A 482 -2.01 -20.98 -7.78
CA VAL A 482 -1.85 -22.27 -8.48
C VAL A 482 -2.07 -22.13 -9.97
N TYR A 483 -2.97 -21.25 -10.40
CA TYR A 483 -3.14 -20.92 -11.80
C TYR A 483 -3.22 -19.41 -11.97
N THR A 484 -2.20 -18.83 -12.58
CA THR A 484 -2.26 -17.44 -13.06
C THR A 484 -2.82 -17.46 -14.47
N LEU A 485 -4.04 -16.94 -14.62
CA LEU A 485 -4.65 -16.76 -15.94
C LEU A 485 -3.96 -15.60 -16.68
N PRO A 486 -3.81 -15.67 -18.01
CA PRO A 486 -3.23 -14.58 -18.78
C PRO A 486 -4.10 -13.31 -18.66
N GLY A 487 -3.45 -12.14 -18.65
CA GLY A 487 -4.15 -10.85 -18.55
C GLY A 487 -4.83 -10.36 -19.83
N SER A 488 -4.64 -11.05 -20.96
CA SER A 488 -5.31 -10.80 -22.24
C SER A 488 -6.24 -11.97 -22.60
N ASP A 489 -7.11 -11.79 -23.58
CA ASP A 489 -8.06 -12.80 -24.09
C ASP A 489 -7.46 -13.77 -25.12
N GLY A 490 -6.16 -13.64 -25.41
CA GLY A 490 -5.47 -14.41 -26.44
C GLY A 490 -5.92 -14.03 -27.86
N SER A 491 -5.30 -14.65 -28.85
CA SER A 491 -5.72 -14.54 -30.26
C SER A 491 -6.66 -15.69 -30.63
N SER A 492 -7.53 -15.45 -31.61
CA SER A 492 -8.43 -16.49 -32.16
C SER A 492 -7.64 -17.77 -32.53
N GLY A 493 -8.08 -18.92 -32.02
CA GLY A 493 -7.45 -20.22 -32.24
C GLY A 493 -6.32 -20.60 -31.29
N GLN A 494 -5.94 -19.74 -30.34
CA GLN A 494 -5.03 -20.10 -29.26
C GLN A 494 -5.74 -20.92 -28.17
N GLN A 495 -5.00 -21.83 -27.54
CA GLN A 495 -5.49 -22.65 -26.43
C GLN A 495 -4.80 -22.25 -25.13
N LEU A 496 -5.52 -22.32 -24.02
CA LEU A 496 -4.91 -22.21 -22.70
C LEU A 496 -4.19 -23.51 -22.39
N THR A 497 -2.88 -23.41 -22.22
CA THR A 497 -2.02 -24.54 -21.87
C THR A 497 -1.36 -24.26 -20.54
N THR A 498 -1.24 -25.30 -19.72
CA THR A 498 -0.42 -25.26 -18.50
C THR A 498 0.86 -26.04 -18.73
N ASN A 499 1.96 -25.54 -18.17
CA ASN A 499 3.23 -26.24 -18.11
C ASN A 499 3.31 -27.26 -16.96
N GLY A 500 2.20 -27.51 -16.25
CA GLY A 500 2.16 -28.38 -15.07
C GLY A 500 2.74 -27.76 -13.80
N SER A 501 3.27 -26.53 -13.86
CA SER A 501 3.80 -25.77 -12.72
C SER A 501 2.90 -24.60 -12.31
N GLY A 502 1.67 -24.56 -12.80
CA GLY A 502 0.68 -23.54 -12.44
C GLY A 502 0.69 -22.25 -13.26
N THR A 503 1.58 -22.10 -14.24
CA THR A 503 1.48 -21.01 -15.22
C THR A 503 0.54 -21.46 -16.34
N VAL A 504 -0.46 -20.62 -16.66
CA VAL A 504 -1.36 -20.84 -17.80
C VAL A 504 -1.08 -19.79 -18.86
N THR A 505 -0.86 -20.22 -20.10
CA THR A 505 -0.54 -19.35 -21.24
C THR A 505 -1.42 -19.63 -22.43
N PHE A 506 -1.76 -18.60 -23.21
CA PHE A 506 -2.28 -18.80 -24.56
C PHE A 506 -1.15 -19.28 -25.46
N ALA A 507 -1.26 -20.52 -25.95
CA ALA A 507 -0.33 -21.08 -26.91
C ALA A 507 -1.03 -21.29 -28.25
N ALA A 508 -0.31 -20.98 -29.33
CA ALA A 508 -0.72 -21.42 -30.65
C ALA A 508 -0.48 -22.94 -30.76
N ALA A 509 -1.43 -23.67 -31.31
CA ALA A 509 -1.22 -25.06 -31.75
C ALA A 509 -0.35 -25.09 -33.01
N SER A 510 0.87 -24.53 -32.94
CA SER A 510 1.69 -24.28 -34.13
C SER A 510 2.43 -25.55 -34.57
N SER A 511 2.47 -25.80 -35.87
CA SER A 511 3.19 -26.91 -36.51
C SER A 511 4.48 -26.45 -37.20
N ASP A 512 4.98 -25.24 -36.88
CA ASP A 512 6.12 -24.57 -37.53
C ASP A 512 7.40 -25.40 -37.41
N GLU A 513 8.16 -25.49 -38.51
CA GLU A 513 9.41 -26.25 -38.59
C GLU A 513 10.46 -25.75 -37.58
N ARG A 514 10.54 -24.43 -37.36
CA ARG A 514 11.54 -23.83 -36.46
C ARG A 514 11.33 -24.18 -34.99
N LEU A 515 10.14 -24.69 -34.65
CA LEU A 515 9.78 -25.12 -33.31
C LEU A 515 9.91 -26.65 -33.16
N LYS A 516 10.42 -27.34 -34.18
CA LYS A 516 10.64 -28.79 -34.22
C LYS A 516 12.12 -29.08 -34.42
N LYS A 517 12.57 -30.20 -33.86
CA LYS A 517 13.93 -30.71 -34.02
C LYS A 517 13.86 -32.18 -34.41
N ASP A 518 14.98 -32.71 -34.91
CA ASP A 518 15.11 -34.13 -35.28
C ASP A 518 14.02 -34.58 -36.28
N ILE A 519 13.72 -33.71 -37.27
CA ILE A 519 12.64 -33.92 -38.24
C ILE A 519 13.07 -34.97 -39.27
N SER A 520 12.36 -36.09 -39.31
CA SER A 520 12.56 -37.18 -40.28
C SER A 520 11.25 -37.60 -40.92
N ALA A 521 11.33 -38.39 -42.00
CA ALA A 521 10.14 -39.01 -42.59
C ALA A 521 9.44 -39.92 -41.56
N ASN A 522 8.10 -39.95 -41.61
CA ASN A 522 7.32 -40.89 -40.84
C ASN A 522 7.28 -42.25 -41.55
N ASP A 523 7.73 -43.28 -40.84
CA ASP A 523 7.75 -44.67 -41.30
C ASP A 523 6.60 -45.49 -40.69
N MET A 524 5.84 -44.90 -39.77
CA MET A 524 4.66 -45.52 -39.17
C MET A 524 3.44 -45.30 -40.07
N GLY A 525 3.09 -46.33 -40.84
CA GLY A 525 2.04 -46.27 -41.86
C GLY A 525 1.13 -47.49 -41.84
N LEU A 526 0.98 -48.13 -43.00
CA LEU A 526 0.02 -49.21 -43.23
C LEU A 526 0.26 -50.42 -42.32
N SER A 527 1.53 -50.75 -42.01
CA SER A 527 1.87 -51.85 -41.10
C SER A 527 1.31 -51.64 -39.70
N PHE A 528 1.38 -50.42 -39.17
CA PHE A 528 0.82 -50.08 -37.86
C PHE A 528 -0.70 -50.08 -37.89
N ILE A 529 -1.30 -49.39 -38.88
CA ILE A 529 -2.76 -49.29 -38.98
C ILE A 529 -3.42 -50.67 -39.11
N ASN A 530 -2.81 -51.62 -39.83
CA ASN A 530 -3.34 -52.98 -39.97
C ASN A 530 -3.26 -53.82 -38.69
N GLU A 531 -2.37 -53.48 -37.76
CA GLU A 531 -2.26 -54.15 -36.44
C GLU A 531 -3.27 -53.58 -35.43
N LEU A 532 -3.97 -52.49 -35.76
CA LEU A 532 -4.98 -51.89 -34.88
C LEU A 532 -6.32 -52.62 -35.02
N ASN A 533 -6.92 -52.92 -33.86
CA ASN A 533 -8.20 -53.60 -33.80
C ASN A 533 -9.30 -52.66 -33.29
N THR A 534 -10.25 -52.34 -34.18
CA THR A 534 -11.40 -51.50 -33.80
C THR A 534 -12.42 -52.27 -32.98
N LYS A 535 -12.99 -51.60 -31.98
CA LYS A 535 -13.95 -52.17 -31.03
C LYS A 535 -15.20 -51.33 -30.96
N VAL A 536 -16.28 -52.00 -30.56
CA VAL A 536 -17.52 -51.38 -30.11
C VAL A 536 -17.63 -51.66 -28.62
N TYR A 537 -17.87 -50.64 -27.79
CA TYR A 537 -17.90 -50.79 -26.34
C TYR A 537 -18.82 -49.76 -25.67
N THR A 538 -19.16 -50.00 -24.40
CA THR A 538 -19.83 -49.05 -23.51
C THR A 538 -18.98 -48.87 -22.26
N PHE A 539 -19.01 -47.70 -21.64
CA PHE A 539 -18.33 -47.48 -20.38
C PHE A 539 -19.05 -48.18 -19.22
N LYS A 540 -18.27 -48.75 -18.30
CA LYS A 540 -18.76 -49.35 -17.07
C LYS A 540 -19.33 -48.28 -16.14
N SER A 541 -20.43 -48.60 -15.48
CA SER A 541 -20.95 -47.88 -14.32
C SER A 541 -20.01 -48.01 -13.11
N TYR A 542 -20.20 -47.18 -12.09
CA TYR A 542 -19.45 -47.26 -10.83
C TYR A 542 -19.53 -48.63 -10.16
N LYS A 543 -20.68 -49.29 -10.30
CA LYS A 543 -20.92 -50.65 -9.80
C LYS A 543 -20.10 -51.72 -10.53
N GLU A 544 -19.88 -51.54 -11.83
CA GLU A 544 -19.16 -52.51 -12.68
C GLU A 544 -17.64 -52.33 -12.63
N LEU A 545 -17.16 -51.21 -12.08
CA LEU A 545 -15.74 -50.97 -11.82
C LEU A 545 -15.27 -51.77 -10.60
N ASP A 546 -14.17 -52.50 -10.78
CA ASP A 546 -13.54 -53.27 -9.71
C ASP A 546 -13.13 -52.33 -8.57
N ALA A 547 -13.68 -52.57 -7.38
CA ALA A 547 -13.40 -51.75 -6.20
C ALA A 547 -12.01 -52.00 -5.61
N SER A 548 -11.38 -53.13 -5.96
CA SER A 548 -10.06 -53.52 -5.47
C SER A 548 -8.90 -53.02 -6.34
N ASP A 549 -9.21 -52.47 -7.52
CA ASP A 549 -8.23 -51.92 -8.42
C ASP A 549 -7.81 -50.51 -7.97
N SER A 550 -6.59 -50.39 -7.44
CA SER A 550 -6.01 -49.13 -6.98
C SER A 550 -5.80 -48.10 -8.09
N GLN A 551 -5.73 -48.52 -9.36
CA GLN A 551 -5.63 -47.59 -10.49
C GLN A 551 -7.00 -46.97 -10.79
N LEU A 552 -8.10 -47.68 -10.56
CA LEU A 552 -9.47 -47.22 -10.84
C LEU A 552 -10.18 -46.59 -9.63
N SER A 553 -9.61 -46.68 -8.43
CA SER A 553 -10.25 -46.18 -7.20
C SER A 553 -10.57 -44.68 -7.26
N HIS A 554 -9.76 -43.91 -7.97
CA HIS A 554 -9.93 -42.47 -8.15
C HIS A 554 -11.13 -42.09 -9.02
N LEU A 555 -11.64 -43.03 -9.84
CA LEU A 555 -12.81 -42.81 -10.68
C LEU A 555 -14.09 -42.96 -9.89
N LYS A 556 -14.08 -43.62 -8.73
CA LYS A 556 -15.30 -43.78 -7.92
C LYS A 556 -15.68 -42.45 -7.24
N PRO A 557 -16.98 -42.20 -7.00
CA PRO A 557 -17.43 -41.00 -6.33
C PRO A 557 -16.79 -40.92 -4.94
N GLN A 558 -16.17 -39.79 -4.61
CA GLN A 558 -15.76 -39.54 -3.22
C GLN A 558 -17.00 -39.33 -2.35
N GLU A 559 -17.08 -40.03 -1.23
CA GLU A 559 -18.08 -39.74 -0.21
C GLU A 559 -17.77 -38.37 0.40
N TYR A 560 -18.68 -37.41 0.20
CA TYR A 560 -18.62 -36.13 0.90
C TYR A 560 -19.36 -36.26 2.23
N THR A 561 -18.64 -36.03 3.33
CA THR A 561 -19.27 -35.77 4.62
C THR A 561 -19.84 -34.36 4.59
N LYS A 562 -21.15 -34.23 4.84
CA LYS A 562 -21.78 -32.93 5.05
C LYS A 562 -21.24 -32.36 6.36
N ASP A 563 -20.37 -31.37 6.29
CA ASP A 563 -19.91 -30.66 7.49
C ASP A 563 -21.11 -29.93 8.10
N GLY A 564 -21.66 -30.49 9.20
CA GLY A 564 -22.54 -29.76 10.10
C GLY A 564 -23.88 -30.40 10.53
N ASP A 565 -23.99 -31.73 10.70
CA ASP A 565 -25.01 -32.33 11.60
C ASP A 565 -24.61 -33.76 11.99
N ASP A 566 -24.24 -33.94 13.27
CA ASP A 566 -23.69 -35.17 13.87
C ASP A 566 -24.77 -36.20 14.25
N SER A 567 -25.78 -36.39 13.40
CA SER A 567 -26.88 -37.32 13.74
C SER A 567 -27.27 -38.36 12.69
N THR A 568 -26.75 -38.31 11.47
CA THR A 568 -26.73 -39.46 10.54
C THR A 568 -25.72 -39.18 9.42
N PRO A 569 -24.75 -40.07 9.11
CA PRO A 569 -23.96 -39.95 7.89
C PRO A 569 -24.83 -40.34 6.70
N GLU A 570 -25.70 -39.45 6.26
CA GLU A 570 -26.29 -39.55 4.93
C GLU A 570 -25.21 -39.06 3.95
N SER A 571 -24.35 -39.98 3.51
CA SER A 571 -23.47 -39.76 2.37
C SER A 571 -24.35 -39.31 1.20
N VAL A 572 -24.33 -38.03 0.84
CA VAL A 572 -25.08 -37.56 -0.32
C VAL A 572 -24.32 -38.04 -1.55
N LYS A 573 -24.64 -39.25 -2.00
CA LYS A 573 -24.24 -39.72 -3.33
C LYS A 573 -25.07 -38.93 -4.33
N ASN A 574 -24.50 -37.84 -4.87
CA ASN A 574 -25.14 -37.09 -5.97
C ASN A 574 -25.22 -37.92 -7.27
N GLU A 575 -24.62 -39.10 -7.29
CA GLU A 575 -24.51 -40.01 -8.43
C GLU A 575 -24.88 -41.42 -7.98
N THR A 576 -25.67 -42.13 -8.78
CA THR A 576 -26.14 -43.49 -8.46
C THR A 576 -25.08 -44.52 -8.85
N GLU A 577 -25.12 -45.72 -8.24
CA GLU A 577 -24.16 -46.79 -8.58
C GLU A 577 -24.25 -47.24 -10.05
N ASP A 578 -25.40 -47.00 -10.70
CA ASP A 578 -25.65 -47.32 -12.11
C ASP A 578 -25.14 -46.21 -13.06
N ASP A 579 -24.67 -45.08 -12.54
CA ASP A 579 -24.04 -44.04 -13.34
C ASP A 579 -22.61 -44.41 -13.73
N ILE A 580 -22.18 -43.93 -14.89
CA ILE A 580 -20.78 -44.02 -15.34
C ILE A 580 -19.96 -42.90 -14.70
N PRO A 581 -18.62 -43.05 -14.58
CA PRO A 581 -17.73 -42.01 -14.09
C PRO A 581 -18.05 -40.61 -14.60
N TYR A 582 -18.08 -39.63 -13.70
CA TYR A 582 -18.51 -38.27 -14.00
C TYR A 582 -17.75 -37.66 -15.19
N ASN A 583 -16.45 -37.90 -15.24
CA ASN A 583 -15.56 -37.49 -16.34
C ASN A 583 -15.84 -38.20 -17.68
N LEU A 584 -16.64 -39.27 -17.68
CA LEU A 584 -17.06 -40.07 -18.83
C LEU A 584 -18.56 -39.95 -19.12
N SER A 585 -19.31 -39.18 -18.32
CA SER A 585 -20.78 -39.05 -18.39
C SER A 585 -21.30 -38.62 -19.77
N THR A 586 -20.53 -37.80 -20.49
CA THR A 586 -20.84 -37.35 -21.86
C THR A 586 -20.67 -38.44 -22.93
N ARG A 587 -20.05 -39.58 -22.58
CA ARG A 587 -19.79 -40.73 -23.46
C ARG A 587 -20.73 -41.91 -23.18
N LYS A 588 -21.88 -41.65 -22.55
CA LYS A 588 -22.90 -42.67 -22.26
C LYS A 588 -23.45 -43.26 -23.56
N GLY A 589 -23.54 -44.59 -23.63
CA GLY A 589 -24.03 -45.33 -24.80
C GLY A 589 -22.92 -46.02 -25.61
N GLU A 590 -23.30 -46.64 -26.74
CA GLU A 590 -22.38 -47.38 -27.61
C GLU A 590 -21.32 -46.45 -28.23
N GLN A 591 -20.05 -46.82 -28.05
CA GLN A 591 -18.88 -46.14 -28.59
C GLN A 591 -18.15 -47.03 -29.60
N ARG A 592 -17.49 -46.43 -30.58
CA ARG A 592 -16.59 -47.10 -31.52
C ARG A 592 -15.20 -46.52 -31.38
N GLY A 593 -14.19 -47.37 -31.15
CA GLY A 593 -12.83 -46.89 -30.92
C GLY A 593 -11.82 -48.02 -30.79
N LEU A 594 -10.76 -47.78 -30.02
CA LEU A 594 -9.67 -48.72 -29.74
C LEU A 594 -9.59 -48.96 -28.23
N LEU A 595 -8.97 -50.07 -27.83
CA LEU A 595 -8.61 -50.32 -26.43
C LEU A 595 -7.13 -50.01 -26.24
N ALA A 596 -6.80 -49.23 -25.21
CA ALA A 596 -5.43 -48.78 -24.96
C ALA A 596 -4.44 -49.95 -24.80
N GLN A 597 -4.88 -51.05 -24.16
CA GLN A 597 -4.07 -52.25 -23.96
C GLN A 597 -3.77 -52.99 -25.27
N GLU A 598 -4.75 -53.03 -26.20
CA GLU A 598 -4.54 -53.65 -27.52
C GLU A 598 -3.62 -52.77 -28.38
N VAL A 599 -3.77 -51.45 -28.32
CA VAL A 599 -2.84 -50.51 -28.96
C VAL A 599 -1.41 -50.72 -28.44
N LYS A 600 -1.23 -50.84 -27.11
CA LYS A 600 0.07 -51.11 -26.51
C LYS A 600 0.69 -52.41 -27.02
N THR A 601 -0.12 -53.45 -27.16
CA THR A 601 0.32 -54.74 -27.70
C THR A 601 0.79 -54.61 -29.16
N SER A 602 0.05 -53.86 -29.99
CA SER A 602 0.43 -53.60 -31.38
C SER A 602 1.72 -52.77 -31.49
N LEU A 603 1.88 -51.76 -30.63
CA LEU A 603 3.12 -50.97 -30.55
C LEU A 603 4.33 -51.85 -30.17
N ASP A 604 4.18 -52.69 -29.15
CA ASP A 604 5.25 -53.60 -28.69
C ASP A 604 5.63 -54.61 -29.78
N LYS A 605 4.63 -55.19 -30.46
CA LYS A 605 4.83 -56.15 -31.56
C LYS A 605 5.62 -55.54 -32.72
N LEU A 606 5.39 -54.28 -33.03
CA LEU A 606 6.06 -53.56 -34.12
C LEU A 606 7.36 -52.86 -33.66
N GLY A 607 7.71 -52.95 -32.38
CA GLY A 607 8.89 -52.29 -31.82
C GLY A 607 8.80 -50.75 -31.82
N ILE A 608 7.59 -50.20 -31.87
CA ILE A 608 7.36 -48.75 -31.88
C ILE A 608 7.47 -48.22 -30.46
N LYS A 609 8.35 -47.25 -30.24
CA LYS A 609 8.58 -46.61 -28.94
C LYS A 609 8.12 -45.15 -28.99
N ASN A 610 7.67 -44.62 -27.86
CA ASN A 610 7.36 -43.19 -27.66
C ASN A 610 6.22 -42.62 -28.54
N PHE A 611 5.30 -43.46 -29.02
CA PHE A 611 4.12 -42.97 -29.72
C PHE A 611 3.19 -42.24 -28.74
N LYS A 612 2.90 -40.96 -29.00
CA LYS A 612 2.11 -40.10 -28.10
C LYS A 612 0.62 -40.42 -28.11
N GLY A 613 0.14 -41.25 -29.03
CA GLY A 613 -1.24 -41.72 -29.05
C GLY A 613 -1.59 -42.74 -27.96
N TRP A 614 -0.62 -43.20 -27.16
CA TRP A 614 -0.83 -44.09 -26.01
C TRP A 614 -0.11 -43.55 -24.77
N GLY A 615 -0.77 -43.63 -23.62
CA GLY A 615 -0.21 -43.18 -22.35
C GLY A 615 -0.89 -43.83 -21.14
N GLU A 616 -0.44 -43.41 -19.96
CA GLU A 616 -1.04 -43.75 -18.66
C GLU A 616 -1.28 -42.46 -17.89
N ASP A 617 -2.43 -42.36 -17.22
CA ASP A 617 -2.69 -41.27 -16.31
C ASP A 617 -1.83 -41.37 -15.04
N LYS A 618 -1.93 -40.36 -14.15
CA LYS A 618 -1.15 -40.34 -12.89
C LYS A 618 -1.47 -41.49 -11.93
N TYR A 619 -2.53 -42.25 -12.18
CA TYR A 619 -2.95 -43.40 -11.39
C TYR A 619 -2.63 -44.74 -12.09
N GLY A 620 -2.07 -44.70 -13.31
CA GLY A 620 -1.69 -45.86 -14.10
C GLY A 620 -2.80 -46.40 -15.01
N VAL A 621 -3.91 -45.69 -15.17
CA VAL A 621 -4.97 -46.07 -16.11
C VAL A 621 -4.51 -45.74 -17.53
N GLN A 622 -4.51 -46.74 -18.42
CA GLN A 622 -4.08 -46.58 -19.80
C GLN A 622 -5.09 -45.80 -20.64
N GLU A 623 -4.61 -44.84 -21.42
CA GLU A 623 -5.42 -43.96 -22.26
C GLU A 623 -4.90 -43.87 -23.70
N ILE A 624 -5.75 -43.37 -24.60
CA ILE A 624 -5.44 -43.14 -26.01
C ILE A 624 -5.75 -41.69 -26.41
N HIS A 625 -4.86 -41.11 -27.22
CA HIS A 625 -5.05 -39.79 -27.86
C HIS A 625 -5.31 -40.01 -29.35
N LEU A 626 -6.59 -40.03 -29.73
CA LEU A 626 -7.03 -40.44 -31.07
C LEU A 626 -6.47 -39.54 -32.19
N GLU A 627 -6.22 -38.27 -31.88
CA GLU A 627 -5.62 -37.28 -32.77
C GLU A 627 -4.23 -37.70 -33.29
N GLU A 628 -3.45 -38.42 -32.49
CA GLU A 628 -2.11 -38.88 -32.86
C GLU A 628 -2.14 -40.02 -33.89
N PHE A 629 -3.28 -40.69 -34.07
CA PHE A 629 -3.46 -41.76 -35.06
C PHE A 629 -3.72 -41.23 -36.47
N VAL A 630 -4.01 -39.93 -36.61
CA VAL A 630 -4.28 -39.31 -37.92
C VAL A 630 -3.02 -39.35 -38.80
N VAL A 631 -1.83 -39.09 -38.24
CA VAL A 631 -0.59 -39.05 -39.03
C VAL A 631 -0.20 -40.43 -39.58
N PRO A 632 -0.22 -41.52 -38.79
CA PRO A 632 -0.05 -42.87 -39.32
C PRO A 632 -1.11 -43.27 -40.34
N LEU A 633 -2.36 -42.83 -40.17
CA LEU A 633 -3.43 -43.09 -41.14
C LEU A 633 -3.16 -42.39 -42.49
N ILE A 634 -2.72 -41.13 -42.48
CA ILE A 634 -2.31 -40.41 -43.70
C ILE A 634 -1.19 -41.18 -44.40
N LYS A 635 -0.18 -41.63 -43.66
CA LYS A 635 0.93 -42.40 -44.22
C LYS A 635 0.47 -43.74 -44.82
N ALA A 636 -0.44 -44.44 -44.14
CA ALA A 636 -1.02 -45.68 -44.66
C ALA A 636 -1.77 -45.46 -45.98
N VAL A 637 -2.52 -44.37 -46.10
CA VAL A 637 -3.20 -43.99 -47.35
C VAL A 637 -2.19 -43.70 -48.46
N GLN A 638 -1.13 -42.94 -48.17
CA GLN A 638 -0.06 -42.67 -49.15
C GLN A 638 0.60 -43.97 -49.67
N GLU A 639 0.88 -44.92 -48.76
CA GLU A 639 1.45 -46.22 -49.12
C GLU A 639 0.50 -47.06 -49.97
N LEU A 640 -0.79 -47.06 -49.64
CA LEU A 640 -1.81 -47.75 -50.43
C LEU A 640 -1.98 -47.11 -51.82
N SER A 641 -2.07 -45.79 -51.91
CA SER A 641 -2.16 -45.07 -53.19
C SER A 641 -0.98 -45.39 -54.10
N LYS A 642 0.24 -45.41 -53.56
CA LYS A 642 1.43 -45.78 -54.34
C LYS A 642 1.33 -47.21 -54.90
N ARG A 643 0.89 -48.18 -54.09
CA ARG A 643 0.70 -49.57 -54.56
C ARG A 643 -0.36 -49.66 -55.66
N VAL A 644 -1.44 -48.88 -55.56
CA VAL A 644 -2.47 -48.83 -56.59
C VAL A 644 -1.90 -48.27 -57.89
N GLU A 645 -1.16 -47.15 -57.84
CA GLU A 645 -0.52 -46.57 -59.03
C GLU A 645 0.51 -47.51 -59.70
N GLU A 646 1.23 -48.30 -58.91
CA GLU A 646 2.15 -49.32 -59.43
C GLU A 646 1.39 -50.45 -60.13
N LEU A 647 0.26 -50.91 -59.56
CA LEU A 647 -0.60 -51.91 -60.19
C LEU A 647 -1.26 -51.41 -61.47
N GLU A 648 -1.60 -50.12 -61.56
CA GLU A 648 -2.20 -49.51 -62.75
C GLU A 648 -1.21 -49.33 -63.91
N LYS A 649 0.10 -49.31 -63.63
CA LYS A 649 1.15 -49.11 -64.64
C LYS A 649 1.60 -50.39 -65.35
N GLY A 650 1.15 -51.57 -64.91
CA GLY A 650 1.42 -52.87 -65.55
C GLY A 650 2.63 -53.59 -64.98
#